data_AF-A0A943X0R7-F1
#
_entry.id   AF-A0A943X0R7-F1
#
_cell.length_a   1.000
_cell.length_b   1.000
_cell.length_c   1.000
_cell.angle_alpha   90.00
_cell.angle_beta   90.00
_cell.angle_gamma   90.00
#
_symmetry.space_group_name_H-M   'P 1'
#
loop_
_entity.id
_entity.type
_entity.pdbx_description
1 polymer ?
#
loop_
_entity_poly.entity_id
_entity_poly.type
_entity_poly.pdbx_seq_one_letter_code
_entity_poly.pdbx_strand_id
1 'polypeptide(L)'
;MKNFKRVAATALSAVMALGVMNFTVFAEGKAVAKIGDVEYETLNAAVKEAQKEENKGCTVEVLDDIEENGIAVQSGSDFTIDFNGNTYTIDGTVGSSGTETNGLQLLKGSDITLKDGTIESDTAYVLIQNYCNLTLIDMNLKGGDNCQYVISNNCGDTVISGETNITAREGWYAFDLYYWPDNGYGEGVSVTFDEDMTGKVEGKVEYGSDSTATEEDCVDKAKLNIENGNFDIEIKNNLKDEKPSINIKNGTFTTDIEEYLDEDSHLVKDEDGNYVAMDDKAFEESEKTFYINDVDDLELAVKNQADGVTWIFTGEDYEIDSTILITSDIIIEGNGSTIKVRTDISGEPNGSNSAIEIENGANVVINNISIDGNQNVKHGINIFTAQGEDKVKVELNGVSIEDCKGYGVVNNASDLTVTDISTSGNGWGGINVDNSKSAGTDGASITINGGKIDEDNSLYFENANAEAGTTIDAVIKDGTFEGNVTVAGNNADVTIEDGKFNGKVEVTEDSNSDLTIENGKFTNDVSEYLDEDSHLVKDEDGNYIAMDEETYEDYLDDNKSHGSSFELEEKENNRKDDDDKDKEEDKKPEEPEEESIFSDVAINDPNYDAIVKVFEKGWMVGVSDGVFAPNGTLTRGMAATILWNKAGKPEPVNAAPFLDVTADAWYAKAVAWAYEQGIVLGYDAETFGPNDFVTTEQFTIMLDKSEGKTPAPYAGGAPNATRAWVASKIA
;
A
#
# COMPACT_ATOMS: atom_id res chain seq x y z
N MET A 1 -32.90 -40.63 -59.47
CA MET A 1 -32.83 -40.98 -58.04
C MET A 1 -33.63 -39.96 -57.27
N LYS A 2 -34.51 -40.47 -56.40
CA LYS A 2 -35.11 -39.86 -55.19
C LYS A 2 -35.68 -38.44 -55.29
N ASN A 3 -36.86 -38.09 -54.81
CA ASN A 3 -38.13 -38.75 -54.49
C ASN A 3 -38.91 -37.63 -53.78
N PHE A 4 -40.14 -37.34 -54.22
CA PHE A 4 -41.32 -36.99 -53.40
C PHE A 4 -41.25 -35.69 -52.53
N LYS A 5 -42.21 -34.76 -52.46
CA LYS A 5 -43.68 -34.65 -52.75
C LYS A 5 -44.00 -33.13 -52.70
N ARG A 6 -44.70 -32.47 -53.65
CA ARG A 6 -46.18 -32.33 -53.81
C ARG A 6 -46.92 -32.00 -52.49
N VAL A 7 -47.87 -31.06 -52.34
CA VAL A 7 -48.72 -30.26 -53.25
C VAL A 7 -49.56 -29.28 -52.38
N ALA A 8 -49.68 -28.04 -52.86
CA ALA A 8 -50.84 -27.12 -52.96
C ALA A 8 -51.81 -26.74 -51.79
N ALA A 9 -52.03 -25.41 -51.73
CA ALA A 9 -53.30 -24.64 -51.71
C ALA A 9 -54.17 -24.70 -50.42
N THR A 10 -54.92 -23.66 -49.99
CA THR A 10 -55.68 -22.63 -50.73
C THR A 10 -56.11 -21.47 -49.77
N ALA A 11 -56.54 -20.36 -50.37
CA ALA A 11 -56.90 -19.01 -49.88
C ALA A 11 -58.11 -18.82 -48.93
N LEU A 12 -58.18 -17.62 -48.28
CA LEU A 12 -59.31 -16.64 -48.20
C LEU A 12 -58.92 -15.47 -47.24
N SER A 13 -58.68 -14.23 -47.69
CA SER A 13 -59.62 -13.08 -47.91
C SER A 13 -60.38 -12.53 -46.68
N ALA A 14 -60.01 -11.33 -46.22
CA ALA A 14 -60.92 -10.26 -45.71
C ALA A 14 -60.15 -8.91 -45.62
N VAL A 15 -60.24 -8.04 -46.63
CA VAL A 15 -61.03 -6.78 -46.69
C VAL A 15 -60.51 -5.65 -45.78
N MET A 16 -59.91 -4.63 -46.44
CA MET A 16 -59.67 -3.28 -45.93
C MET A 16 -60.97 -2.64 -45.43
N ALA A 17 -60.93 -2.11 -44.21
CA ALA A 17 -61.75 -0.98 -43.80
C ALA A 17 -60.80 0.12 -43.30
N LEU A 18 -60.37 1.02 -44.20
CA LEU A 18 -59.83 2.31 -43.79
C LEU A 18 -60.98 3.12 -43.18
N GLY A 19 -61.07 3.07 -41.85
CA GLY A 19 -61.82 4.03 -41.06
C GLY A 19 -60.98 5.29 -40.90
N VAL A 20 -61.45 6.39 -41.48
CA VAL A 20 -60.91 7.73 -41.30
C VAL A 20 -60.96 8.07 -39.82
N MET A 21 -59.81 8.14 -39.14
CA MET A 21 -59.72 8.77 -37.83
C MET A 21 -59.75 10.28 -38.03
N ASN A 22 -60.73 10.92 -37.40
CA ASN A 22 -60.77 12.38 -37.27
C ASN A 22 -59.58 12.82 -36.43
N PHE A 23 -58.61 13.51 -37.04
CA PHE A 23 -57.65 14.30 -36.29
C PHE A 23 -58.39 15.45 -35.63
N THR A 24 -58.64 15.30 -34.33
CA THR A 24 -58.92 16.44 -33.47
C THR A 24 -57.56 16.88 -32.97
N VAL A 25 -57.04 17.98 -33.51
CA VAL A 25 -55.83 18.63 -32.99
C VAL A 25 -56.20 19.20 -31.62
N PHE A 26 -55.91 18.45 -30.57
CA PHE A 26 -55.71 18.98 -29.23
C PHE A 26 -54.25 19.44 -29.15
N ALA A 27 -53.99 20.50 -28.40
CA ALA A 27 -52.61 20.92 -28.14
C ALA A 27 -51.90 19.74 -27.45
N GLU A 28 -50.91 19.14 -28.11
CA GLU A 28 -50.19 17.97 -27.61
C GLU A 28 -49.37 18.36 -26.37
N GLY A 29 -49.71 17.80 -25.21
CA GLY A 29 -48.79 17.74 -24.08
C GLY A 29 -47.59 16.89 -24.50
N LYS A 30 -46.38 17.32 -24.14
CA LYS A 30 -45.17 16.53 -24.38
C LYS A 30 -45.24 15.29 -23.50
N ALA A 31 -45.09 14.10 -24.08
CA ALA A 31 -44.97 12.88 -23.30
C ALA A 31 -43.66 12.88 -22.50
N VAL A 32 -43.73 12.47 -21.24
CA VAL A 32 -42.58 12.40 -20.32
C VAL A 32 -42.22 10.97 -19.93
N ALA A 33 -43.11 10.02 -20.18
CA ALA A 33 -42.88 8.60 -19.92
C ALA A 33 -43.56 7.72 -20.98
N LYS A 34 -43.09 6.49 -21.15
CA LYS A 34 -43.73 5.48 -22.01
C LYS A 34 -43.63 4.06 -21.43
N ILE A 35 -44.53 3.19 -21.87
CA ILE A 35 -44.46 1.74 -21.67
C ILE A 35 -44.57 1.09 -23.05
N GLY A 36 -43.49 0.50 -23.55
CA GLY A 36 -43.40 0.06 -24.95
C GLY A 36 -43.62 1.21 -25.91
N ASP A 37 -44.63 1.12 -26.77
CA ASP A 37 -45.00 2.16 -27.75
C ASP A 37 -46.06 3.16 -27.22
N VAL A 38 -46.53 3.00 -25.97
CA VAL A 38 -47.59 3.85 -25.41
C VAL A 38 -46.97 4.98 -24.59
N GLU A 39 -47.27 6.22 -24.98
CA GLU A 39 -46.78 7.45 -24.35
C GLU A 39 -47.76 8.00 -23.29
N TYR A 40 -47.21 8.62 -22.24
CA TYR A 40 -47.93 9.24 -21.14
C TYR A 40 -47.45 10.67 -20.91
N GLU A 41 -48.40 11.59 -20.67
CA GLU A 41 -48.12 13.00 -20.36
C GLU A 41 -47.57 13.21 -18.94
N THR A 42 -47.70 12.21 -18.05
CA THR A 42 -47.15 12.26 -16.69
C THR A 42 -46.56 10.93 -16.27
N LEU A 43 -45.53 10.95 -15.41
CA LEU A 43 -44.96 9.71 -14.85
C LEU A 43 -45.98 8.98 -13.99
N ASN A 44 -46.77 9.72 -13.21
CA ASN A 44 -47.86 9.16 -12.40
C ASN A 44 -48.89 8.37 -13.23
N ALA A 45 -49.20 8.82 -14.46
CA ALA A 45 -50.12 8.10 -15.35
C ALA A 45 -49.51 6.81 -15.88
N ALA A 46 -48.22 6.81 -16.23
CA ALA A 46 -47.50 5.62 -16.65
C ALA A 46 -47.42 4.59 -15.50
N VAL A 47 -47.03 5.03 -14.30
CA VAL A 47 -46.94 4.14 -13.12
C VAL A 47 -48.31 3.56 -12.73
N LYS A 48 -49.40 4.33 -12.87
CA LYS A 48 -50.75 3.80 -12.67
C LYS A 48 -51.10 2.69 -13.66
N GLU A 49 -50.60 2.77 -14.89
CA GLU A 49 -50.79 1.72 -15.90
C GLU A 49 -49.88 0.50 -15.61
N ALA A 50 -48.63 0.73 -15.20
CA ALA A 50 -47.65 -0.31 -14.88
C ALA A 50 -48.12 -1.25 -13.75
N GLN A 51 -48.83 -0.70 -12.75
CA GLN A 51 -49.36 -1.47 -11.61
C GLN A 51 -50.51 -2.44 -11.96
N LYS A 52 -51.01 -2.44 -13.19
CA LYS A 52 -52.08 -3.37 -13.60
C LYS A 52 -51.52 -4.78 -13.76
N GLU A 53 -52.34 -5.78 -13.41
CA GLU A 53 -51.96 -7.19 -13.47
C GLU A 53 -51.47 -7.62 -14.86
N GLU A 54 -52.07 -7.10 -15.93
CA GLU A 54 -51.66 -7.38 -17.31
C GLU A 54 -50.29 -6.80 -17.71
N ASN A 55 -49.73 -5.88 -16.91
CA ASN A 55 -48.48 -5.17 -17.18
C ASN A 55 -47.37 -5.51 -16.16
N LYS A 56 -47.54 -6.57 -15.35
CA LYS A 56 -46.48 -7.02 -14.43
C LYS A 56 -45.16 -7.28 -15.16
N GLY A 57 -44.07 -6.81 -14.57
CA GLY A 57 -42.72 -6.87 -15.12
C GLY A 57 -42.48 -5.92 -16.29
N CYS A 58 -43.35 -4.93 -16.54
CA CYS A 58 -43.12 -3.92 -17.56
C CYS A 58 -42.06 -2.90 -17.14
N THR A 59 -41.54 -2.16 -18.12
CA THR A 59 -40.63 -1.03 -17.90
C THR A 59 -41.34 0.27 -18.28
N VAL A 60 -41.35 1.22 -17.35
CA VAL A 60 -41.69 2.62 -17.57
C VAL A 60 -40.40 3.35 -17.92
N GLU A 61 -40.26 3.77 -19.18
CA GLU A 61 -39.11 4.57 -19.63
C GLU A 61 -39.44 6.06 -19.51
N VAL A 62 -38.62 6.80 -18.78
CA VAL A 62 -38.69 8.27 -18.67
C VAL A 62 -38.00 8.91 -19.87
N LEU A 63 -38.60 9.97 -20.41
CA LEU A 63 -38.21 10.57 -21.69
C LEU A 63 -37.62 11.98 -21.56
N ASP A 64 -37.79 12.62 -20.41
CA ASP A 64 -37.34 13.99 -20.13
C ASP A 64 -37.30 14.19 -18.61
N ASP A 65 -36.67 15.27 -18.15
CA ASP A 65 -36.74 15.68 -16.75
C ASP A 65 -38.19 15.97 -16.34
N ILE A 66 -38.56 15.57 -15.12
CA ILE A 66 -39.93 15.61 -14.59
C ILE A 66 -39.97 16.39 -13.29
N GLU A 67 -40.90 17.34 -13.19
CA GLU A 67 -41.29 17.97 -11.93
C GLU A 67 -42.78 17.66 -11.68
N GLU A 68 -43.05 16.73 -10.76
CA GLU A 68 -44.40 16.23 -10.47
C GLU A 68 -44.54 15.75 -9.02
N ASN A 69 -45.80 15.54 -8.60
CA ASN A 69 -46.12 14.94 -7.31
C ASN A 69 -45.60 13.50 -7.21
N GLY A 70 -45.24 13.08 -5.99
CA GLY A 70 -44.71 11.77 -5.66
C GLY A 70 -45.53 10.56 -6.14
N ILE A 71 -44.93 9.37 -6.08
CA ILE A 71 -45.50 8.12 -6.61
C ILE A 71 -45.94 7.18 -5.46
N ALA A 72 -47.19 6.73 -5.50
CA ALA A 72 -47.70 5.69 -4.61
C ALA A 72 -47.88 4.36 -5.36
N VAL A 73 -47.11 3.34 -4.95
CA VAL A 73 -47.19 1.97 -5.46
C VAL A 73 -48.08 1.12 -4.57
N GLN A 74 -49.07 0.45 -5.16
CA GLN A 74 -49.99 -0.45 -4.49
C GLN A 74 -49.35 -1.81 -4.21
N SER A 75 -49.79 -2.48 -3.15
CA SER A 75 -49.31 -3.83 -2.83
C SER A 75 -49.47 -4.82 -3.99
N GLY A 76 -48.46 -5.64 -4.23
CA GLY A 76 -48.50 -6.66 -5.29
C GLY A 76 -48.03 -6.19 -6.67
N SER A 77 -47.43 -5.00 -6.76
CA SER A 77 -46.97 -4.42 -8.03
C SER A 77 -45.62 -4.97 -8.44
N ASP A 78 -45.35 -5.07 -9.75
CA ASP A 78 -44.10 -5.59 -10.29
C ASP A 78 -43.79 -4.81 -11.56
N PHE A 79 -42.79 -3.93 -11.53
CA PHE A 79 -42.34 -3.15 -12.69
C PHE A 79 -41.00 -2.45 -12.43
N THR A 80 -40.38 -2.00 -13.53
CA THR A 80 -39.18 -1.15 -13.53
C THR A 80 -39.55 0.28 -13.92
N ILE A 81 -38.94 1.28 -13.27
CA ILE A 81 -38.84 2.64 -13.80
C ILE A 81 -37.39 2.85 -14.24
N ASP A 82 -37.21 3.07 -15.53
CA ASP A 82 -35.94 3.41 -16.15
C ASP A 82 -35.92 4.92 -16.40
N PHE A 83 -35.16 5.66 -15.60
CA PHE A 83 -35.10 7.11 -15.68
C PHE A 83 -34.29 7.58 -16.90
N ASN A 84 -33.50 6.69 -17.53
CA ASN A 84 -32.74 6.96 -18.76
C ASN A 84 -31.90 8.25 -18.69
N GLY A 85 -31.22 8.43 -17.55
CA GLY A 85 -30.40 9.60 -17.19
C GLY A 85 -31.16 10.85 -16.77
N ASN A 86 -32.51 10.84 -16.77
CA ASN A 86 -33.31 12.02 -16.45
C ASN A 86 -33.51 12.22 -14.94
N THR A 87 -33.87 13.44 -14.56
CA THR A 87 -34.16 13.84 -13.19
C THR A 87 -35.66 13.84 -12.92
N TYR A 88 -36.05 13.27 -11.78
CA TYR A 88 -37.38 13.37 -11.21
C TYR A 88 -37.36 14.21 -9.93
N THR A 89 -37.76 15.46 -10.06
CA THR A 89 -37.90 16.42 -8.96
C THR A 89 -39.32 16.32 -8.38
N ILE A 90 -39.42 15.93 -7.11
CA ILE A 90 -40.72 15.72 -6.45
C ILE A 90 -41.18 17.00 -5.76
N ASP A 91 -42.27 17.59 -6.26
CA ASP A 91 -42.84 18.87 -5.80
C ASP A 91 -44.04 18.71 -4.83
N GLY A 92 -44.53 17.49 -4.67
CA GLY A 92 -45.61 17.14 -3.75
C GLY A 92 -45.49 15.72 -3.22
N THR A 93 -46.03 15.48 -2.03
CA THR A 93 -45.85 14.23 -1.29
C THR A 93 -47.03 13.26 -1.45
N VAL A 94 -46.74 11.98 -1.24
CA VAL A 94 -47.70 10.88 -1.18
C VAL A 94 -47.63 10.16 0.15
N GLY A 95 -48.65 9.37 0.45
CA GLY A 95 -48.70 8.52 1.62
C GLY A 95 -50.11 8.04 1.91
N SER A 96 -50.27 7.40 3.07
CA SER A 96 -51.59 7.11 3.62
C SER A 96 -52.34 8.41 3.88
N SER A 97 -53.68 8.34 3.77
CA SER A 97 -54.51 9.54 3.93
C SER A 97 -54.27 10.24 5.27
N GLY A 98 -53.81 11.49 5.22
CA GLY A 98 -53.50 12.31 6.39
C GLY A 98 -52.04 12.21 6.90
N THR A 99 -51.19 11.42 6.26
CA THR A 99 -49.74 11.29 6.54
C THR A 99 -48.92 11.29 5.24
N GLU A 100 -49.35 12.07 4.24
CA GLU A 100 -48.66 12.17 2.95
C GLU A 100 -47.35 12.94 3.11
N THR A 101 -46.27 12.24 3.47
CA THR A 101 -44.95 12.82 3.75
C THR A 101 -43.84 12.31 2.83
N ASN A 102 -44.16 11.38 1.93
CA ASN A 102 -43.16 10.60 1.22
C ASN A 102 -43.02 11.09 -0.22
N GLY A 103 -41.82 10.97 -0.80
CA GLY A 103 -41.64 11.16 -2.24
C GLY A 103 -42.18 9.95 -3.01
N LEU A 104 -41.72 8.76 -2.65
CA LEU A 104 -42.23 7.48 -3.11
C LEU A 104 -42.77 6.68 -1.92
N GLN A 105 -43.94 6.06 -2.08
CA GLN A 105 -44.47 5.08 -1.13
C GLN A 105 -44.59 3.72 -1.82
N LEU A 106 -43.75 2.76 -1.42
CA LEU A 106 -43.66 1.43 -2.02
C LEU A 106 -44.26 0.38 -1.09
N LEU A 107 -45.44 -0.15 -1.41
CA LEU A 107 -46.17 -1.04 -0.52
C LEU A 107 -45.81 -2.52 -0.68
N LYS A 108 -45.98 -3.27 0.41
CA LYS A 108 -45.64 -4.69 0.57
C LYS A 108 -46.12 -5.61 -0.54
N GLY A 109 -45.31 -6.64 -0.81
CA GLY A 109 -45.57 -7.68 -1.80
C GLY A 109 -45.28 -7.23 -3.22
N SER A 110 -44.57 -6.10 -3.38
CA SER A 110 -44.17 -5.56 -4.67
C SER A 110 -42.70 -5.84 -4.95
N ASP A 111 -42.34 -5.92 -6.23
CA ASP A 111 -40.98 -6.05 -6.73
C ASP A 111 -40.70 -4.85 -7.65
N ILE A 112 -39.96 -3.85 -7.17
CA ILE A 112 -39.77 -2.58 -7.87
C ILE A 112 -38.31 -2.35 -8.18
N THR A 113 -38.00 -2.02 -9.43
CA THR A 113 -36.66 -1.58 -9.84
C THR A 113 -36.69 -0.12 -10.25
N LEU A 114 -35.79 0.69 -9.70
CA LEU A 114 -35.53 2.06 -10.15
C LEU A 114 -34.10 2.08 -10.71
N LYS A 115 -33.92 2.57 -11.94
CA LYS A 115 -32.59 2.61 -12.53
C LYS A 115 -32.29 3.83 -13.41
N ASP A 116 -31.01 4.15 -13.52
CA ASP A 116 -30.41 5.11 -14.44
C ASP A 116 -31.05 6.51 -14.38
N GLY A 117 -30.83 7.25 -13.29
CA GLY A 117 -31.29 8.65 -13.23
C GLY A 117 -31.30 9.24 -11.83
N THR A 118 -31.92 10.40 -11.67
CA THR A 118 -31.92 11.16 -10.41
C THR A 118 -33.32 11.25 -9.81
N ILE A 119 -33.46 11.05 -8.51
CA ILE A 119 -34.66 11.42 -7.75
C ILE A 119 -34.27 12.40 -6.66
N GLU A 120 -34.95 13.54 -6.60
CA GLU A 120 -34.66 14.59 -5.63
C GLU A 120 -35.93 15.26 -5.09
N SER A 121 -35.88 15.73 -3.85
CA SER A 121 -37.00 16.48 -3.27
C SER A 121 -36.60 17.32 -2.06
N ASP A 122 -36.98 18.60 -2.09
CA ASP A 122 -36.95 19.47 -0.90
C ASP A 122 -38.22 19.35 -0.03
N THR A 123 -39.27 18.70 -0.54
CA THR A 123 -40.57 18.62 0.14
C THR A 123 -40.76 17.33 0.93
N ALA A 124 -40.24 16.21 0.41
CA ALA A 124 -40.39 14.91 1.04
C ALA A 124 -39.66 14.83 2.39
N TYR A 125 -40.34 14.30 3.40
CA TYR A 125 -39.74 13.96 4.68
C TYR A 125 -39.03 12.61 4.61
N VAL A 126 -39.55 11.69 3.80
CA VAL A 126 -38.86 10.45 3.39
C VAL A 126 -38.85 10.42 1.87
N LEU A 127 -37.68 10.38 1.24
CA LEU A 127 -37.63 10.39 -0.24
C LEU A 127 -38.22 9.09 -0.79
N ILE A 128 -37.80 7.94 -0.27
CA ILE A 128 -38.36 6.62 -0.59
C ILE A 128 -38.77 5.90 0.70
N GLN A 129 -40.07 5.73 0.90
CA GLN A 129 -40.60 4.85 1.94
C GLN A 129 -40.79 3.45 1.36
N ASN A 130 -39.95 2.51 1.78
CA ASN A 130 -39.89 1.16 1.27
C ASN A 130 -40.49 0.12 2.24
N TYR A 131 -41.49 -0.62 1.74
CA TYR A 131 -42.06 -1.80 2.39
C TYR A 131 -42.02 -3.04 1.48
N CYS A 132 -41.24 -3.02 0.40
CA CYS A 132 -41.23 -4.05 -0.63
C CYS A 132 -39.82 -4.49 -1.02
N ASN A 133 -39.72 -5.40 -1.99
CA ASN A 133 -38.43 -5.69 -2.60
C ASN A 133 -38.09 -4.54 -3.57
N LEU A 134 -36.93 -3.94 -3.37
CA LEU A 134 -36.49 -2.76 -4.10
C LEU A 134 -35.11 -3.03 -4.72
N THR A 135 -34.94 -2.72 -6.00
CA THR A 135 -33.65 -2.75 -6.66
C THR A 135 -33.31 -1.35 -7.17
N LEU A 136 -32.13 -0.84 -6.82
CA LEU A 136 -31.59 0.44 -7.26
C LEU A 136 -30.32 0.20 -8.09
N ILE A 137 -30.27 0.73 -9.31
CA ILE A 137 -29.13 0.55 -10.23
C ILE A 137 -28.81 1.91 -10.87
N ASP A 138 -27.59 2.41 -10.73
CA ASP A 138 -27.14 3.68 -11.31
C ASP A 138 -28.07 4.87 -10.96
N MET A 139 -28.55 4.92 -9.72
CA MET A 139 -29.48 5.94 -9.23
C MET A 139 -28.76 7.05 -8.47
N ASN A 140 -29.15 8.31 -8.67
CA ASN A 140 -28.73 9.43 -7.82
C ASN A 140 -29.90 9.87 -6.93
N LEU A 141 -29.89 9.49 -5.66
CA LEU A 141 -30.95 9.79 -4.70
C LEU A 141 -30.51 10.93 -3.78
N LYS A 142 -31.25 12.05 -3.82
CA LYS A 142 -30.88 13.28 -3.10
C LYS A 142 -32.00 13.72 -2.15
N GLY A 143 -31.74 13.58 -0.85
CA GLY A 143 -32.62 14.13 0.18
C GLY A 143 -32.39 15.64 0.34
N GLY A 144 -33.40 16.44 0.01
CA GLY A 144 -33.33 17.90 0.17
C GLY A 144 -33.57 18.37 1.61
N ASP A 145 -33.83 19.66 1.76
CA ASP A 145 -33.82 20.34 3.06
C ASP A 145 -34.80 19.79 4.11
N ASN A 146 -35.90 19.14 3.71
CA ASN A 146 -36.89 18.56 4.63
C ASN A 146 -36.67 17.06 4.90
N CYS A 147 -35.74 16.41 4.21
CA CYS A 147 -35.62 14.95 4.17
C CYS A 147 -34.97 14.38 5.45
N GLN A 148 -35.69 13.56 6.20
CA GLN A 148 -35.15 12.81 7.33
C GLN A 148 -34.40 11.55 6.87
N TYR A 149 -35.00 10.78 5.96
CA TYR A 149 -34.45 9.55 5.40
C TYR A 149 -34.51 9.61 3.88
N VAL A 150 -33.38 9.39 3.20
CA VAL A 150 -33.41 9.20 1.75
C VAL A 150 -34.14 7.90 1.43
N ILE A 151 -33.84 6.83 2.16
CA ILE A 151 -34.57 5.56 2.08
C ILE A 151 -34.96 5.07 3.48
N SER A 152 -36.24 4.90 3.76
CA SER A 152 -36.68 4.17 4.97
C SER A 152 -37.14 2.78 4.57
N ASN A 153 -36.40 1.75 4.96
CA ASN A 153 -36.66 0.34 4.73
C ASN A 153 -37.27 -0.31 5.98
N ASN A 154 -38.52 -0.77 5.85
CA ASN A 154 -39.21 -1.46 6.95
C ASN A 154 -39.64 -2.89 6.62
N CYS A 155 -39.49 -3.33 5.37
CA CYS A 155 -39.84 -4.68 4.94
C CYS A 155 -39.22 -4.99 3.58
N GLY A 156 -38.89 -6.26 3.35
CA GLY A 156 -38.42 -6.75 2.05
C GLY A 156 -36.92 -6.57 1.84
N ASP A 157 -36.46 -7.00 0.68
CA ASP A 157 -35.05 -6.99 0.30
C ASP A 157 -34.74 -5.78 -0.59
N THR A 158 -33.84 -4.92 -0.15
CA THR A 158 -33.32 -3.80 -0.94
C THR A 158 -31.95 -4.14 -1.46
N VAL A 159 -31.77 -4.15 -2.78
CA VAL A 159 -30.49 -4.41 -3.45
C VAL A 159 -30.04 -3.15 -4.19
N ILE A 160 -28.80 -2.74 -3.96
CA ILE A 160 -28.23 -1.48 -4.46
C ILE A 160 -26.94 -1.81 -5.20
N SER A 161 -26.82 -1.31 -6.43
CA SER A 161 -25.75 -1.68 -7.36
C SER A 161 -25.32 -0.52 -8.26
N GLY A 162 -24.20 -0.70 -8.97
CA GLY A 162 -23.67 0.24 -9.96
C GLY A 162 -23.22 1.57 -9.36
N GLU A 163 -23.28 2.64 -10.15
CA GLU A 163 -22.98 4.00 -9.71
C GLU A 163 -24.16 4.63 -8.95
N THR A 164 -24.78 3.88 -8.04
CA THR A 164 -25.88 4.41 -7.21
C THR A 164 -25.33 5.31 -6.10
N ASN A 165 -25.71 6.58 -6.10
CA ASN A 165 -25.36 7.55 -5.08
C ASN A 165 -26.56 7.87 -4.17
N ILE A 166 -26.34 7.87 -2.86
CA ILE A 166 -27.36 8.21 -1.85
C ILE A 166 -26.80 9.35 -0.99
N THR A 167 -27.34 10.55 -1.17
CA THR A 167 -26.89 11.74 -0.44
C THR A 167 -27.98 12.23 0.50
N ALA A 168 -27.76 12.04 1.81
CA ALA A 168 -28.57 12.68 2.83
C ALA A 168 -28.13 14.12 3.07
N ARG A 169 -29.06 14.97 3.53
CA ARG A 169 -28.67 16.28 4.08
C ARG A 169 -27.83 16.08 5.35
N GLU A 170 -26.93 17.03 5.61
CA GLU A 170 -25.96 16.98 6.71
C GLU A 170 -26.63 16.62 8.06
N GLY A 171 -26.12 15.58 8.72
CA GLY A 171 -26.59 15.11 10.02
C GLY A 171 -27.84 14.22 9.99
N TRP A 172 -28.38 13.88 8.81
CA TRP A 172 -29.57 13.04 8.64
C TRP A 172 -29.25 11.70 7.96
N TYR A 173 -30.28 10.89 7.74
CA TYR A 173 -30.11 9.48 7.42
C TYR A 173 -30.11 9.24 5.91
N ALA A 174 -29.07 8.56 5.43
CA ALA A 174 -29.05 8.00 4.09
C ALA A 174 -30.10 6.89 4.00
N PHE A 175 -30.08 5.95 4.96
CA PHE A 175 -31.10 4.94 5.06
C PHE A 175 -31.28 4.38 6.47
N ASP A 176 -32.38 3.67 6.70
CA ASP A 176 -32.57 2.81 7.87
C ASP A 176 -32.69 1.33 7.48
N LEU A 177 -32.48 0.47 8.47
CA LEU A 177 -32.93 -0.92 8.50
C LEU A 177 -33.79 -1.07 9.76
N TYR A 178 -35.08 -0.77 9.62
CA TYR A 178 -35.97 -0.68 10.78
C TYR A 178 -37.03 -1.77 10.79
N TYR A 179 -36.80 -2.81 11.60
CA TYR A 179 -37.71 -3.96 11.72
C TYR A 179 -39.00 -3.58 12.47
N TRP A 180 -40.15 -3.65 11.78
CA TRP A 180 -41.42 -3.09 12.27
C TRP A 180 -42.59 -4.11 12.35
N PRO A 181 -42.49 -5.14 13.22
CA PRO A 181 -43.48 -6.21 13.28
C PRO A 181 -44.89 -5.77 13.73
N ASP A 182 -45.04 -4.74 14.58
CA ASP A 182 -46.35 -4.31 15.10
C ASP A 182 -47.30 -3.84 13.98
N ASN A 183 -46.76 -3.43 12.83
CA ASN A 183 -47.52 -2.95 11.68
C ASN A 183 -47.60 -3.96 10.52
N GLY A 184 -47.33 -5.24 10.79
CA GLY A 184 -47.52 -6.33 9.82
C GLY A 184 -46.31 -6.63 8.93
N TYR A 185 -45.14 -6.08 9.28
CA TYR A 185 -43.86 -6.28 8.59
C TYR A 185 -42.94 -7.27 9.32
N GLY A 186 -43.53 -8.31 9.94
CA GLY A 186 -42.79 -9.35 10.67
C GLY A 186 -41.90 -10.27 9.82
N GLU A 187 -41.89 -10.09 8.49
CA GLU A 187 -41.01 -10.83 7.58
C GLU A 187 -39.55 -10.38 7.71
N GLY A 188 -39.32 -9.13 8.12
CA GLY A 188 -37.99 -8.54 8.22
C GLY A 188 -37.64 -7.63 7.04
N VAL A 189 -36.44 -7.07 7.12
CA VAL A 189 -35.86 -6.12 6.18
C VAL A 189 -34.41 -6.50 5.92
N SER A 190 -33.98 -6.42 4.66
CA SER A 190 -32.56 -6.48 4.33
C SER A 190 -32.17 -5.35 3.38
N VAL A 191 -30.94 -4.88 3.52
CA VAL A 191 -30.30 -3.96 2.58
C VAL A 191 -28.98 -4.59 2.17
N THR A 192 -28.75 -4.74 0.88
CA THR A 192 -27.54 -5.30 0.29
C THR A 192 -26.98 -4.31 -0.73
N PHE A 193 -25.75 -3.85 -0.50
CA PHE A 193 -24.92 -3.24 -1.54
C PHE A 193 -24.13 -4.36 -2.18
N ASP A 194 -24.37 -4.65 -3.46
CA ASP A 194 -23.80 -5.83 -4.11
C ASP A 194 -22.36 -5.61 -4.61
N GLU A 195 -21.76 -6.65 -5.20
CA GLU A 195 -20.37 -6.65 -5.66
C GLU A 195 -20.09 -5.61 -6.75
N ASP A 196 -21.11 -5.22 -7.51
CA ASP A 196 -21.05 -4.25 -8.60
C ASP A 196 -21.27 -2.80 -8.10
N MET A 197 -21.51 -2.60 -6.79
CA MET A 197 -21.67 -1.27 -6.20
C MET A 197 -20.37 -0.47 -6.29
N THR A 198 -20.44 0.69 -6.93
CA THR A 198 -19.32 1.63 -7.10
C THR A 198 -19.67 3.07 -6.67
N GLY A 199 -20.95 3.38 -6.50
CA GLY A 199 -21.41 4.69 -6.08
C GLY A 199 -21.09 5.02 -4.61
N LYS A 200 -21.51 6.22 -4.20
CA LYS A 200 -21.24 6.79 -2.86
C LYS A 200 -22.49 6.90 -2.01
N VAL A 201 -22.39 6.54 -0.73
CA VAL A 201 -23.43 6.75 0.28
C VAL A 201 -22.95 7.75 1.32
N GLU A 202 -23.74 8.79 1.56
CA GLU A 202 -23.42 9.88 2.49
C GLU A 202 -24.57 10.08 3.49
N GLY A 203 -24.28 9.92 4.78
CA GLY A 203 -25.23 10.19 5.87
C GLY A 203 -25.30 9.09 6.92
N LYS A 204 -26.15 9.29 7.93
CA LYS A 204 -26.33 8.31 9.00
C LYS A 204 -27.07 7.06 8.50
N VAL A 205 -26.77 5.91 9.12
CA VAL A 205 -27.51 4.67 8.95
C VAL A 205 -28.16 4.31 10.27
N GLU A 206 -29.49 4.12 10.29
CA GLU A 206 -30.18 3.68 11.52
C GLU A 206 -30.44 2.18 11.50
N TYR A 207 -29.96 1.47 12.51
CA TYR A 207 -30.25 0.05 12.72
C TYR A 207 -31.13 -0.12 13.95
N GLY A 208 -32.29 -0.76 13.81
CA GLY A 208 -33.14 -1.04 14.97
C GLY A 208 -34.50 -1.64 14.64
N SER A 209 -35.38 -1.59 15.64
CA SER A 209 -36.73 -2.14 15.56
C SER A 209 -37.72 -1.33 16.38
N ASP A 210 -39.01 -1.61 16.17
CA ASP A 210 -40.04 -1.10 17.06
C ASP A 210 -39.97 -1.68 18.48
N SER A 211 -40.72 -1.07 19.39
CA SER A 211 -40.74 -1.48 20.80
C SER A 211 -41.38 -2.85 21.07
N THR A 212 -41.87 -3.56 20.04
CA THR A 212 -42.53 -4.86 20.18
C THR A 212 -41.61 -6.03 19.85
N ALA A 213 -40.53 -5.79 19.08
CA ALA A 213 -39.48 -6.77 18.81
C ALA A 213 -38.50 -6.90 19.99
N THR A 214 -37.95 -8.10 20.18
CA THR A 214 -36.76 -8.28 21.02
C THR A 214 -35.49 -7.89 20.25
N GLU A 215 -34.36 -7.69 20.94
CA GLU A 215 -33.07 -7.44 20.26
C GLU A 215 -32.65 -8.64 19.41
N GLU A 216 -32.88 -9.87 19.88
CA GLU A 216 -32.66 -11.11 19.11
C GLU A 216 -33.53 -11.16 17.83
N ASP A 217 -34.81 -10.77 17.93
CA ASP A 217 -35.66 -10.66 16.73
C ASP A 217 -35.12 -9.61 15.76
N CYS A 218 -34.63 -8.48 16.26
CA CYS A 218 -34.06 -7.43 15.42
C CYS A 218 -32.80 -7.92 14.69
N VAL A 219 -31.90 -8.64 15.37
CA VAL A 219 -30.70 -9.23 14.76
C VAL A 219 -31.07 -10.27 13.70
N ASP A 220 -32.07 -11.11 13.94
CA ASP A 220 -32.50 -12.12 12.95
C ASP A 220 -33.23 -11.50 11.74
N LYS A 221 -33.89 -10.35 11.91
CA LYS A 221 -34.85 -9.79 10.94
C LYS A 221 -34.42 -8.49 10.27
N ALA A 222 -33.39 -7.79 10.74
CA ALA A 222 -32.81 -6.63 10.07
C ALA A 222 -31.37 -6.96 9.68
N LYS A 223 -31.05 -6.93 8.38
CA LYS A 223 -29.72 -7.34 7.89
C LYS A 223 -29.12 -6.35 6.90
N LEU A 224 -27.90 -5.91 7.16
CA LEU A 224 -27.12 -5.09 6.25
C LEU A 224 -25.94 -5.90 5.73
N ASN A 225 -25.85 -6.07 4.41
CA ASN A 225 -24.69 -6.66 3.76
C ASN A 225 -24.06 -5.62 2.83
N ILE A 226 -22.76 -5.39 2.96
CA ILE A 226 -21.99 -4.53 2.06
C ILE A 226 -20.92 -5.39 1.41
N GLU A 227 -21.13 -5.70 0.13
CA GLU A 227 -20.17 -6.45 -0.67
C GLU A 227 -19.14 -5.52 -1.32
N ASN A 228 -19.51 -4.26 -1.63
CA ASN A 228 -18.62 -3.21 -2.15
C ASN A 228 -19.25 -1.80 -2.04
N GLY A 229 -18.47 -0.74 -2.34
CA GLY A 229 -18.93 0.64 -2.49
C GLY A 229 -18.09 1.67 -1.73
N ASN A 230 -18.54 2.94 -1.75
CA ASN A 230 -17.89 4.06 -1.05
C ASN A 230 -18.85 4.67 -0.02
N PHE A 231 -18.44 4.76 1.25
CA PHE A 231 -19.34 5.05 2.35
C PHE A 231 -18.78 6.15 3.26
N ASP A 232 -19.46 7.29 3.26
CA ASP A 232 -19.30 8.33 4.28
C ASP A 232 -20.50 8.26 5.23
N ILE A 233 -20.47 7.26 6.11
CA ILE A 233 -21.63 6.88 6.93
C ILE A 233 -21.30 6.82 8.42
N GLU A 234 -22.31 7.09 9.24
CA GLU A 234 -22.26 6.84 10.69
C GLU A 234 -23.36 5.84 11.06
N ILE A 235 -22.98 4.66 11.54
CA ILE A 235 -23.93 3.63 11.95
C ILE A 235 -24.44 3.92 13.36
N LYS A 236 -25.74 4.22 13.45
CA LYS A 236 -26.46 4.37 14.71
C LYS A 236 -27.16 3.05 15.06
N ASN A 237 -26.47 2.23 15.84
CA ASN A 237 -27.03 1.01 16.43
C ASN A 237 -27.94 1.35 17.62
N ASN A 238 -29.23 0.97 17.54
CA ASN A 238 -30.19 1.17 18.63
C ASN A 238 -30.35 -0.06 19.57
N LEU A 239 -29.58 -1.13 19.36
CA LEU A 239 -29.52 -2.28 20.28
C LEU A 239 -28.67 -1.94 21.52
N LYS A 240 -28.93 -2.62 22.65
CA LYS A 240 -28.20 -2.39 23.90
C LYS A 240 -27.21 -3.49 24.21
N ASP A 241 -27.64 -4.74 24.07
CA ASP A 241 -26.91 -5.91 24.54
C ASP A 241 -26.47 -6.81 23.37
N GLU A 242 -27.18 -6.79 22.24
CA GLU A 242 -26.88 -7.63 21.07
C GLU A 242 -26.07 -6.90 19.97
N LYS A 243 -25.22 -7.64 19.25
CA LYS A 243 -24.47 -7.15 18.07
C LYS A 243 -25.42 -7.09 16.86
N PRO A 244 -25.48 -5.98 16.10
CA PRO A 244 -26.35 -5.89 14.93
C PRO A 244 -25.87 -6.82 13.81
N SER A 245 -26.79 -7.31 12.98
CA SER A 245 -26.48 -8.16 11.83
C SER A 245 -26.02 -7.32 10.64
N ILE A 246 -24.82 -6.76 10.76
CA ILE A 246 -24.12 -6.00 9.73
C ILE A 246 -22.87 -6.78 9.31
N ASN A 247 -22.69 -6.97 8.01
CA ASN A 247 -21.57 -7.69 7.43
C ASN A 247 -20.94 -6.87 6.29
N ILE A 248 -19.66 -6.53 6.43
CA ILE A 248 -18.92 -5.72 5.47
C ILE A 248 -17.74 -6.52 4.93
N LYS A 249 -17.74 -6.81 3.62
CA LYS A 249 -16.66 -7.56 2.96
C LYS A 249 -15.66 -6.67 2.25
N ASN A 250 -16.14 -5.77 1.40
CA ASN A 250 -15.31 -4.80 0.70
C ASN A 250 -15.88 -3.39 0.79
N GLY A 251 -15.04 -2.41 0.45
CA GLY A 251 -15.45 -1.02 0.26
C GLY A 251 -14.57 -0.04 1.05
N THR A 252 -14.80 1.25 0.82
CA THR A 252 -14.07 2.35 1.48
C THR A 252 -15.00 3.12 2.41
N PHE A 253 -14.53 3.44 3.62
CA PHE A 253 -15.32 4.02 4.71
C PHE A 253 -14.60 5.18 5.39
N THR A 254 -15.29 6.28 5.68
CA THR A 254 -14.73 7.43 6.42
C THR A 254 -14.72 7.23 7.95
N THR A 255 -15.37 6.17 8.43
CA THR A 255 -15.47 5.82 9.85
C THR A 255 -14.97 4.41 10.10
N ASP A 256 -14.51 4.15 11.32
CA ASP A 256 -14.11 2.80 11.72
C ASP A 256 -15.27 1.81 11.61
N ILE A 257 -15.02 0.71 10.89
CA ILE A 257 -15.98 -0.37 10.64
C ILE A 257 -15.53 -1.70 11.19
N GLU A 258 -14.45 -1.75 11.97
CA GLU A 258 -13.84 -3.00 12.44
C GLU A 258 -14.86 -3.90 13.16
N GLU A 259 -15.79 -3.31 13.93
CA GLU A 259 -16.82 -4.08 14.62
C GLU A 259 -17.81 -4.79 13.69
N TYR A 260 -17.89 -4.40 12.41
CA TYR A 260 -18.81 -4.91 11.38
C TYR A 260 -18.11 -5.68 10.25
N LEU A 261 -16.78 -5.76 10.28
CA LEU A 261 -16.00 -6.45 9.27
C LEU A 261 -16.33 -7.95 9.24
N ASP A 262 -16.43 -8.51 8.04
CA ASP A 262 -16.56 -9.94 7.81
C ASP A 262 -15.29 -10.67 8.30
N GLU A 263 -15.44 -11.90 8.80
CA GLU A 263 -14.33 -12.64 9.42
C GLU A 263 -13.20 -13.01 8.44
N ASP A 264 -13.53 -13.10 7.15
CA ASP A 264 -12.61 -13.43 6.06
C ASP A 264 -12.18 -12.15 5.30
N SER A 265 -12.23 -10.98 5.96
CA SER A 265 -11.84 -9.69 5.37
C SER A 265 -10.75 -8.99 6.17
N HIS A 266 -9.95 -8.22 5.44
CA HIS A 266 -8.83 -7.43 5.92
C HIS A 266 -9.24 -5.96 6.02
N LEU A 267 -8.65 -5.24 6.97
CA LEU A 267 -8.90 -3.82 7.18
C LEU A 267 -7.59 -3.05 7.09
N VAL A 268 -7.51 -2.10 6.16
CA VAL A 268 -6.35 -1.21 5.98
C VAL A 268 -6.75 0.26 5.99
N LYS A 269 -5.77 1.16 6.10
CA LYS A 269 -5.94 2.59 5.86
C LYS A 269 -5.36 3.02 4.51
N ASP A 270 -6.14 3.77 3.74
CA ASP A 270 -5.67 4.44 2.52
C ASP A 270 -4.92 5.74 2.82
N GLU A 271 -4.36 6.37 1.78
CA GLU A 271 -3.58 7.60 1.88
C GLU A 271 -4.39 8.81 2.38
N ASP A 272 -5.72 8.77 2.22
CA ASP A 272 -6.64 9.80 2.67
C ASP A 272 -7.11 9.56 4.12
N GLY A 273 -6.68 8.46 4.74
CA GLY A 273 -7.03 8.05 6.11
C GLY A 273 -8.37 7.31 6.22
N ASN A 274 -8.97 6.90 5.10
CA ASN A 274 -10.19 6.10 5.08
C ASN A 274 -9.89 4.63 5.42
N TYR A 275 -10.87 3.97 6.01
CA TYR A 275 -10.88 2.54 6.29
C TYR A 275 -11.27 1.78 5.03
N VAL A 276 -10.45 0.82 4.61
CA VAL A 276 -10.72 0.00 3.43
C VAL A 276 -10.86 -1.45 3.85
N ALA A 277 -12.06 -2.00 3.64
CA ALA A 277 -12.33 -3.42 3.80
C ALA A 277 -12.00 -4.15 2.50
N MET A 278 -11.35 -5.31 2.60
CA MET A 278 -11.03 -6.17 1.46
C MET A 278 -11.21 -7.64 1.83
N ASP A 279 -11.99 -8.38 1.08
CA ASP A 279 -11.96 -9.84 1.16
C ASP A 279 -10.59 -10.39 0.72
N ASP A 280 -10.31 -11.66 1.00
CA ASP A 280 -9.05 -12.31 0.62
C ASP A 280 -8.65 -12.12 -0.85
N LYS A 281 -9.62 -12.14 -1.78
CA LYS A 281 -9.33 -12.01 -3.21
C LYS A 281 -8.94 -10.57 -3.55
N ALA A 282 -9.72 -9.60 -3.05
CA ALA A 282 -9.43 -8.18 -3.24
C ALA A 282 -8.09 -7.81 -2.60
N PHE A 283 -7.81 -8.34 -1.41
CA PHE A 283 -6.56 -8.12 -0.69
C PHE A 283 -5.35 -8.65 -1.46
N GLU A 284 -5.41 -9.89 -1.96
CA GLU A 284 -4.35 -10.47 -2.79
C GLU A 284 -4.13 -9.75 -4.13
N GLU A 285 -5.17 -9.14 -4.68
CA GLU A 285 -5.11 -8.35 -5.93
C GLU A 285 -4.68 -6.88 -5.69
N SER A 286 -4.67 -6.42 -4.44
CA SER A 286 -4.30 -5.05 -4.05
C SER A 286 -2.78 -4.85 -3.94
N GLU A 287 -2.36 -3.61 -3.74
CA GLU A 287 -0.97 -3.27 -3.38
C GLU A 287 -0.63 -3.61 -1.92
N LYS A 288 -1.61 -4.09 -1.12
CA LYS A 288 -1.46 -4.45 0.29
C LYS A 288 -0.79 -3.35 1.12
N THR A 289 -1.15 -2.10 0.83
CA THR A 289 -0.55 -0.93 1.45
C THR A 289 -1.44 -0.42 2.57
N PHE A 290 -0.83 -0.10 3.71
CA PHE A 290 -1.47 0.49 4.87
C PHE A 290 -0.75 1.81 5.18
N TYR A 291 -1.46 2.93 5.07
CA TYR A 291 -0.92 4.25 5.41
C TYR A 291 -1.11 4.55 6.89
N ILE A 292 -0.02 4.92 7.55
CA ILE A 292 0.03 5.19 8.98
C ILE A 292 0.05 6.70 9.17
N ASN A 293 -1.11 7.35 9.29
CA ASN A 293 -1.18 8.81 9.41
C ASN A 293 -1.00 9.27 10.85
N ASP A 294 -1.39 8.45 11.82
CA ASP A 294 -1.27 8.70 13.24
C ASP A 294 -1.07 7.40 14.03
N VAL A 295 -1.10 7.50 15.37
CA VAL A 295 -0.90 6.35 16.27
C VAL A 295 -2.10 5.40 16.25
N ASP A 296 -3.32 5.88 16.00
CA ASP A 296 -4.51 5.03 15.94
C ASP A 296 -4.44 4.14 14.68
N ASP A 297 -3.96 4.68 13.57
CA ASP A 297 -3.67 3.92 12.34
C ASP A 297 -2.57 2.87 12.58
N LEU A 298 -1.53 3.20 13.35
CA LEU A 298 -0.47 2.25 13.71
C LEU A 298 -1.00 1.10 14.59
N GLU A 299 -1.82 1.40 15.58
CA GLU A 299 -2.47 0.39 16.42
C GLU A 299 -3.37 -0.53 15.58
N LEU A 300 -4.11 0.05 14.63
CA LEU A 300 -4.94 -0.71 13.70
C LEU A 300 -4.10 -1.60 12.78
N ALA A 301 -2.98 -1.11 12.27
CA ALA A 301 -2.05 -1.88 11.43
C ALA A 301 -1.43 -3.06 12.21
N VAL A 302 -1.00 -2.83 13.46
CA VAL A 302 -0.47 -3.88 14.35
C VAL A 302 -1.53 -4.94 14.65
N LYS A 303 -2.81 -4.55 14.75
CA LYS A 303 -3.90 -5.51 15.01
C LYS A 303 -4.28 -6.33 13.78
N ASN A 304 -4.14 -5.76 12.58
CA ASN A 304 -4.59 -6.34 11.31
C ASN A 304 -3.40 -6.70 10.38
N GLN A 305 -2.30 -7.19 10.94
CA GLN A 305 -1.13 -7.59 10.12
C GLN A 305 -1.47 -8.79 9.24
N ALA A 306 -0.89 -8.81 8.05
CA ALA A 306 -0.96 -9.92 7.12
C ALA A 306 0.31 -9.98 6.27
N ASP A 307 0.62 -11.16 5.73
CA ASP A 307 1.83 -11.37 4.94
C ASP A 307 1.80 -10.58 3.62
N GLY A 308 2.91 -9.91 3.32
CA GLY A 308 3.09 -9.07 2.14
C GLY A 308 2.55 -7.65 2.29
N VAL A 309 2.13 -7.23 3.49
CA VAL A 309 1.66 -5.87 3.74
C VAL A 309 2.83 -4.88 3.82
N THR A 310 2.62 -3.68 3.27
CA THR A 310 3.53 -2.54 3.43
C THR A 310 2.90 -1.46 4.30
N TRP A 311 3.54 -1.12 5.42
CA TRP A 311 3.18 0.02 6.25
C TRP A 311 3.94 1.26 5.79
N ILE A 312 3.22 2.31 5.39
CA ILE A 312 3.80 3.56 4.92
C ILE A 312 3.54 4.64 5.95
N PHE A 313 4.60 5.08 6.64
CA PHE A 313 4.55 6.22 7.55
C PHE A 313 4.58 7.52 6.75
N THR A 314 3.87 8.56 7.22
CA THR A 314 3.68 9.80 6.46
C THR A 314 4.74 10.88 6.75
N GLY A 315 5.75 10.57 7.56
CA GLY A 315 6.85 11.48 7.89
C GLY A 315 6.68 12.28 9.19
N GLU A 316 5.73 11.90 10.06
CA GLU A 316 5.51 12.52 11.37
C GLU A 316 6.21 11.79 12.53
N ASP A 317 6.08 12.34 13.76
CA ASP A 317 6.50 11.69 15.02
C ASP A 317 5.30 10.94 15.63
N TYR A 318 5.49 9.67 15.99
CA TYR A 318 4.47 8.77 16.53
C TYR A 318 4.77 8.44 17.98
N GLU A 319 3.96 8.97 18.91
CA GLU A 319 4.12 8.71 20.34
C GLU A 319 3.39 7.43 20.75
N ILE A 320 4.14 6.36 21.03
CA ILE A 320 3.56 5.07 21.43
C ILE A 320 3.68 4.83 22.94
N ASP A 321 2.70 4.13 23.50
CA ASP A 321 2.64 3.74 24.92
C ASP A 321 2.80 2.21 25.13
N SER A 322 3.01 1.45 24.06
CA SER A 322 3.11 -0.02 24.05
C SER A 322 4.15 -0.49 23.01
N THR A 323 4.53 -1.77 23.06
CA THR A 323 5.39 -2.39 22.04
C THR A 323 4.65 -2.58 20.71
N ILE A 324 5.32 -2.27 19.61
CA ILE A 324 4.92 -2.68 18.26
C ILE A 324 5.39 -4.12 18.07
N LEU A 325 4.47 -5.07 18.22
CA LEU A 325 4.73 -6.49 17.97
C LEU A 325 4.50 -6.79 16.49
N ILE A 326 5.45 -7.43 15.81
CA ILE A 326 5.37 -7.82 14.41
C ILE A 326 5.52 -9.35 14.32
N THR A 327 4.52 -10.00 13.72
CA THR A 327 4.46 -11.48 13.62
C THR A 327 4.20 -12.00 12.22
N SER A 328 4.16 -11.10 11.23
CA SER A 328 3.84 -11.37 9.82
C SER A 328 4.91 -10.78 8.91
N ASP A 329 4.97 -11.28 7.67
CA ASP A 329 5.89 -10.77 6.66
C ASP A 329 5.46 -9.36 6.23
N ILE A 330 6.18 -8.32 6.67
CA ILE A 330 5.80 -6.92 6.40
C ILE A 330 6.98 -6.06 5.95
N ILE A 331 6.68 -5.02 5.19
CA ILE A 331 7.62 -3.94 4.85
C ILE A 331 7.18 -2.69 5.60
N ILE A 332 8.10 -2.00 6.27
CA ILE A 332 7.88 -0.72 6.92
C ILE A 332 8.66 0.34 6.15
N GLU A 333 7.95 1.22 5.46
CA GLU A 333 8.47 2.44 4.84
C GLU A 333 8.31 3.60 5.82
N GLY A 334 9.35 3.84 6.61
CA GLY A 334 9.36 4.86 7.65
C GLY A 334 9.37 6.30 7.14
N ASN A 335 9.81 6.56 5.90
CA ASN A 335 9.83 7.90 5.29
C ASN A 335 10.45 9.02 6.16
N GLY A 336 11.41 8.66 7.02
CA GLY A 336 12.06 9.58 7.96
C GLY A 336 11.28 9.86 9.24
N SER A 337 10.16 9.17 9.48
CA SER A 337 9.36 9.27 10.71
C SER A 337 10.11 8.81 11.95
N THR A 338 9.66 9.29 13.10
CA THR A 338 10.19 8.88 14.42
C THR A 338 9.11 8.17 15.23
N ILE A 339 9.40 6.96 15.72
CA ILE A 339 8.64 6.31 16.78
C ILE A 339 9.24 6.74 18.12
N LYS A 340 8.45 7.37 18.98
CA LYS A 340 8.87 7.86 20.29
C LYS A 340 8.14 7.13 21.40
N VAL A 341 8.86 6.45 22.28
CA VAL A 341 8.21 5.70 23.38
C VAL A 341 7.96 6.60 24.57
N ARG A 342 6.69 6.81 24.91
CA ARG A 342 6.27 7.76 25.96
C ARG A 342 6.14 7.13 27.34
N THR A 343 5.69 5.88 27.41
CA THR A 343 5.48 5.16 28.67
C THR A 343 6.59 4.13 28.91
N ASP A 344 7.07 4.05 30.16
CA ASP A 344 8.08 3.06 30.56
C ASP A 344 7.51 1.65 30.52
N ILE A 345 7.81 0.91 29.47
CA ILE A 345 7.43 -0.49 29.24
C ILE A 345 8.60 -1.46 29.48
N SER A 346 9.76 -0.97 29.93
CA SER A 346 11.02 -1.74 30.02
C SER A 346 11.06 -2.83 31.10
N GLY A 347 10.02 -2.95 31.93
CA GLY A 347 9.96 -3.87 33.08
C GLY A 347 8.70 -4.74 33.13
N GLU A 348 7.95 -4.82 32.04
CA GLU A 348 6.73 -5.61 31.98
C GLU A 348 7.06 -7.11 32.07
N PRO A 349 6.40 -7.87 32.96
CA PRO A 349 6.77 -9.26 33.28
C PRO A 349 6.54 -10.27 32.14
N ASN A 350 5.98 -9.83 30.99
CA ASN A 350 5.49 -10.68 29.92
C ASN A 350 6.35 -10.64 28.62
N GLY A 351 7.52 -10.02 28.62
CA GLY A 351 8.50 -10.16 27.53
C GLY A 351 8.67 -8.92 26.65
N SER A 352 7.58 -8.25 26.28
CA SER A 352 7.62 -7.08 25.38
C SER A 352 8.11 -5.83 26.10
N ASN A 353 9.43 -5.64 26.07
CA ASN A 353 10.13 -4.51 26.69
C ASN A 353 10.82 -3.63 25.66
N SER A 354 10.53 -3.82 24.37
CA SER A 354 11.19 -3.15 23.26
C SER A 354 10.22 -2.21 22.55
N ALA A 355 10.74 -1.22 21.83
CA ALA A 355 9.87 -0.38 21.01
C ALA A 355 9.22 -1.21 19.89
N ILE A 356 10.04 -2.04 19.22
CA ILE A 356 9.61 -3.02 18.23
C ILE A 356 10.07 -4.42 18.66
N GLU A 357 9.17 -5.39 18.57
CA GLU A 357 9.44 -6.81 18.76
C GLU A 357 9.04 -7.59 17.51
N ILE A 358 9.94 -8.44 17.01
CA ILE A 358 9.75 -9.21 15.77
C ILE A 358 9.95 -10.69 16.10
N GLU A 359 8.92 -11.50 15.88
CA GLU A 359 8.91 -12.93 16.22
C GLU A 359 8.10 -13.78 15.21
N ASN A 360 7.84 -15.05 15.53
CA ASN A 360 6.97 -15.95 14.77
C ASN A 360 7.43 -16.21 13.31
N GLY A 361 8.75 -16.20 13.07
CA GLY A 361 9.33 -16.48 11.75
C GLY A 361 9.06 -15.41 10.69
N ALA A 362 8.65 -14.21 11.09
CA ALA A 362 8.40 -13.10 10.19
C ALA A 362 9.65 -12.69 9.37
N ASN A 363 9.43 -12.33 8.10
CA ASN A 363 10.39 -11.68 7.23
C ASN A 363 10.04 -10.18 7.14
N VAL A 364 10.85 -9.32 7.75
CA VAL A 364 10.55 -7.90 7.93
C VAL A 364 11.61 -7.02 7.28
N VAL A 365 11.19 -6.02 6.52
CA VAL A 365 12.08 -4.97 6.01
C VAL A 365 11.68 -3.65 6.64
N ILE A 366 12.61 -2.93 7.26
CA ILE A 366 12.37 -1.62 7.88
C ILE A 366 13.29 -0.59 7.24
N ASN A 367 12.67 0.39 6.57
CA ASN A 367 13.35 1.42 5.81
C ASN A 367 13.15 2.79 6.46
N ASN A 368 14.24 3.54 6.65
CA ASN A 368 14.25 4.97 6.96
C ASN A 368 13.34 5.37 8.13
N ILE A 369 13.41 4.67 9.25
CA ILE A 369 12.65 5.02 10.46
C ILE A 369 13.61 5.33 11.62
N SER A 370 13.22 6.29 12.46
CA SER A 370 13.92 6.60 13.71
C SER A 370 13.13 6.05 14.90
N ILE A 371 13.83 5.56 15.92
CA ILE A 371 13.26 5.06 17.17
C ILE A 371 13.92 5.80 18.32
N ASP A 372 13.15 6.61 19.04
CA ASP A 372 13.55 7.24 20.31
C ASP A 372 12.96 6.42 21.46
N GLY A 373 13.81 5.63 22.10
CA GLY A 373 13.46 4.82 23.24
C GLY A 373 13.16 5.63 24.51
N ASN A 374 13.59 6.90 24.58
CA ASN A 374 13.32 7.87 25.66
C ASN A 374 13.55 7.31 27.08
N GLN A 375 14.49 6.37 27.21
CA GLN A 375 14.79 5.57 28.40
C GLN A 375 13.58 4.81 28.97
N ASN A 376 12.55 4.60 28.15
CA ASN A 376 11.29 3.97 28.49
C ASN A 376 11.19 2.53 27.97
N VAL A 377 12.07 2.13 27.06
CA VAL A 377 12.21 0.75 26.60
C VAL A 377 13.53 0.15 27.03
N LYS A 378 13.54 -1.18 27.14
CA LYS A 378 14.75 -1.97 27.32
C LYS A 378 15.56 -2.00 26.03
N HIS A 379 14.95 -2.30 24.89
CA HIS A 379 15.64 -2.32 23.58
C HIS A 379 14.88 -1.49 22.55
N GLY A 380 15.56 -1.01 21.52
CA GLY A 380 14.90 -0.37 20.39
C GLY A 380 14.14 -1.43 19.59
N ILE A 381 14.89 -2.35 18.96
CA ILE A 381 14.35 -3.49 18.21
C ILE A 381 14.84 -4.79 18.83
N ASN A 382 13.92 -5.70 19.13
CA ASN A 382 14.20 -7.07 19.55
C ASN A 382 13.73 -8.06 18.49
N ILE A 383 14.65 -8.86 17.95
CA ILE A 383 14.40 -9.87 16.92
C ILE A 383 14.61 -11.23 17.57
N PHE A 384 13.56 -12.05 17.63
CA PHE A 384 13.59 -13.30 18.38
C PHE A 384 12.97 -14.45 17.61
N THR A 385 13.75 -15.51 17.39
CA THR A 385 13.26 -16.78 16.88
C THR A 385 13.07 -17.77 18.04
N ALA A 386 11.83 -18.21 18.29
CA ALA A 386 11.57 -19.20 19.34
C ALA A 386 11.95 -20.63 18.92
N GLN A 387 12.03 -21.54 19.89
CA GLN A 387 12.31 -22.95 19.61
C GLN A 387 11.22 -23.61 18.76
N GLY A 388 11.61 -24.12 17.60
CA GLY A 388 10.71 -24.83 16.69
C GLY A 388 9.92 -23.93 15.74
N GLU A 389 10.19 -22.63 15.76
CA GLU A 389 9.69 -21.68 14.75
C GLU A 389 10.69 -21.57 13.60
N ASP A 390 10.17 -21.11 12.46
CA ASP A 390 11.02 -20.68 11.35
C ASP A 390 11.84 -19.45 11.77
N LYS A 391 13.02 -19.30 11.17
CA LYS A 391 13.94 -18.21 11.48
C LYS A 391 13.37 -16.87 11.05
N VAL A 392 13.27 -15.94 11.99
CA VAL A 392 12.94 -14.54 11.71
C VAL A 392 14.05 -13.94 10.85
N LYS A 393 13.67 -13.14 9.85
CA LYS A 393 14.62 -12.43 8.98
C LYS A 393 14.30 -10.96 8.96
N VAL A 394 15.31 -10.12 9.17
CA VAL A 394 15.12 -8.68 9.24
C VAL A 394 16.16 -7.94 8.40
N GLU A 395 15.70 -6.98 7.61
CA GLU A 395 16.54 -5.98 6.95
C GLU A 395 16.26 -4.60 7.56
N LEU A 396 17.29 -3.92 8.06
CA LEU A 396 17.21 -2.55 8.59
C LEU A 396 18.00 -1.62 7.67
N ASN A 397 17.32 -0.72 6.97
CA ASN A 397 17.95 0.19 6.01
C ASN A 397 17.75 1.65 6.43
N GLY A 398 18.82 2.38 6.73
CA GLY A 398 18.74 3.78 7.15
C GLY A 398 18.00 3.99 8.47
N VAL A 399 18.01 2.99 9.36
CA VAL A 399 17.30 3.02 10.64
C VAL A 399 18.16 3.73 11.69
N SER A 400 17.54 4.59 12.50
CA SER A 400 18.19 5.27 13.63
C SER A 400 17.55 4.86 14.96
N ILE A 401 18.34 4.55 15.99
CA ILE A 401 17.82 4.10 17.29
C ILE A 401 18.57 4.79 18.43
N GLU A 402 17.86 5.47 19.30
CA GLU A 402 18.46 6.19 20.43
C GLU A 402 17.77 5.97 21.78
N ASP A 403 18.52 6.30 22.83
CA ASP A 403 18.03 6.44 24.19
C ASP A 403 17.27 5.21 24.76
N CYS A 404 17.65 3.99 24.40
CA CYS A 404 17.15 2.78 25.06
C CYS A 404 17.90 2.48 26.38
N LYS A 405 17.28 1.79 27.34
CA LYS A 405 17.98 1.36 28.58
C LYS A 405 19.02 0.26 28.34
N GLY A 406 18.83 -0.53 27.29
CA GLY A 406 19.65 -1.68 26.90
C GLY A 406 20.30 -1.45 25.54
N TYR A 407 20.29 -2.45 24.67
CA TYR A 407 20.81 -2.35 23.31
C TYR A 407 19.85 -1.62 22.35
N GLY A 408 20.39 -0.92 21.35
CA GLY A 408 19.60 -0.42 20.22
C GLY A 408 18.92 -1.56 19.45
N VAL A 409 19.68 -2.60 19.08
CA VAL A 409 19.18 -3.82 18.44
C VAL A 409 19.63 -5.07 19.18
N VAL A 410 18.73 -6.04 19.31
CA VAL A 410 19.03 -7.41 19.73
C VAL A 410 18.62 -8.37 18.61
N ASN A 411 19.57 -9.15 18.11
CA ASN A 411 19.33 -10.26 17.18
C ASN A 411 19.53 -11.59 17.92
N ASN A 412 18.46 -12.34 18.16
CA ASN A 412 18.49 -13.60 18.90
C ASN A 412 18.05 -14.78 18.03
N ALA A 413 19.01 -15.64 17.66
CA ALA A 413 18.84 -16.79 16.76
C ALA A 413 18.13 -16.47 15.44
N SER A 414 18.32 -15.26 14.90
CA SER A 414 17.62 -14.76 13.70
C SER A 414 18.61 -14.24 12.66
N ASP A 415 18.15 -13.99 11.43
CA ASP A 415 18.96 -13.41 10.35
C ASP A 415 18.75 -11.90 10.30
N LEU A 416 19.83 -11.13 10.35
CA LEU A 416 19.78 -9.67 10.33
C LEU A 416 20.71 -9.11 9.26
N THR A 417 20.20 -8.24 8.41
CA THR A 417 21.02 -7.36 7.58
C THR A 417 20.79 -5.92 8.00
N VAL A 418 21.85 -5.16 8.23
CA VAL A 418 21.76 -3.72 8.52
C VAL A 418 22.56 -2.94 7.48
N THR A 419 21.96 -1.86 6.99
CA THR A 419 22.56 -0.93 6.03
C THR A 419 22.37 0.48 6.56
N ASP A 420 23.45 1.24 6.68
CA ASP A 420 23.45 2.63 7.15
C ASP A 420 22.71 2.86 8.48
N ILE A 421 22.87 1.95 9.44
CA ILE A 421 22.24 2.07 10.77
C ILE A 421 22.93 3.15 11.62
N SER A 422 22.18 3.91 12.41
CA SER A 422 22.73 4.82 13.41
C SER A 422 22.21 4.49 14.81
N THR A 423 23.10 4.31 15.78
CA THR A 423 22.70 4.12 17.19
C THR A 423 23.43 5.08 18.12
N SER A 424 22.75 5.62 19.13
CA SER A 424 23.39 6.40 20.18
C SER A 424 22.62 6.42 21.50
N GLY A 425 23.30 6.68 22.63
CA GLY A 425 22.62 6.86 23.93
C GLY A 425 21.99 5.58 24.52
N ASN A 426 22.18 4.42 23.88
CA ASN A 426 21.65 3.14 24.34
C ASN A 426 22.49 2.58 25.50
N GLY A 427 21.83 2.21 26.61
CA GLY A 427 22.49 1.96 27.89
C GLY A 427 23.38 0.71 27.97
N TRP A 428 23.15 -0.32 27.15
CA TRP A 428 24.02 -1.52 27.10
C TRP A 428 24.98 -1.51 25.91
N GLY A 429 24.55 -0.95 24.77
CA GLY A 429 25.35 -0.88 23.56
C GLY A 429 24.52 -0.64 22.29
N GLY A 430 25.18 -0.70 21.13
CA GLY A 430 24.53 -0.57 19.83
C GLY A 430 23.75 -1.83 19.44
N ILE A 431 24.48 -2.89 19.05
CA ILE A 431 23.89 -4.14 18.57
C ILE A 431 24.42 -5.33 19.40
N ASN A 432 23.51 -6.20 19.81
CA ASN A 432 23.81 -7.48 20.42
C ASN A 432 23.32 -8.62 19.52
N VAL A 433 24.17 -9.63 19.35
CA VAL A 433 23.84 -10.86 18.63
C VAL A 433 24.01 -12.03 19.58
N ASP A 434 22.92 -12.76 19.83
CA ASP A 434 22.87 -13.87 20.76
C ASP A 434 22.20 -15.10 20.15
N ASN A 435 22.52 -16.26 20.71
CA ASN A 435 21.69 -17.46 20.64
C ASN A 435 21.33 -17.84 22.07
N SER A 436 20.26 -17.25 22.59
CA SER A 436 19.85 -17.53 23.97
C SER A 436 19.42 -18.99 24.13
N LYS A 437 19.51 -19.54 25.34
CA LYS A 437 19.10 -20.94 25.62
C LYS A 437 17.61 -21.21 25.36
N SER A 438 16.79 -20.15 25.30
CA SER A 438 15.37 -20.21 24.98
C SER A 438 15.05 -20.00 23.50
N ALA A 439 16.01 -19.60 22.69
CA ALA A 439 15.83 -19.34 21.26
C ALA A 439 16.00 -20.60 20.41
N GLY A 440 15.71 -20.46 19.11
CA GLY A 440 15.93 -21.47 18.08
C GLY A 440 17.38 -21.98 18.01
N THR A 441 17.56 -23.15 17.40
CA THR A 441 18.87 -23.83 17.31
C THR A 441 19.58 -23.65 15.99
N ASP A 442 19.03 -22.85 15.07
CA ASP A 442 19.57 -22.65 13.73
C ASP A 442 20.64 -21.53 13.69
N GLY A 443 20.99 -20.98 14.85
CA GLY A 443 22.02 -19.94 15.01
C GLY A 443 21.53 -18.55 14.62
N ALA A 444 22.37 -17.53 14.83
CA ALA A 444 22.09 -16.16 14.45
C ALA A 444 23.05 -15.76 13.32
N SER A 445 22.60 -14.91 12.41
CA SER A 445 23.49 -14.30 11.43
C SER A 445 23.32 -12.79 11.39
N ILE A 446 24.39 -12.06 11.13
CA ILE A 446 24.33 -10.62 10.87
C ILE A 446 25.26 -10.20 9.72
N THR A 447 24.76 -9.34 8.84
CA THR A 447 25.60 -8.58 7.89
C THR A 447 25.43 -7.09 8.15
N ILE A 448 26.55 -6.37 8.33
CA ILE A 448 26.59 -4.91 8.55
C ILE A 448 27.22 -4.25 7.34
N ASN A 449 26.42 -3.55 6.54
CA ASN A 449 26.86 -2.89 5.30
C ASN A 449 27.35 -1.44 5.48
N GLY A 450 27.27 -0.90 6.70
CA GLY A 450 27.62 0.49 6.98
C GLY A 450 26.79 1.10 8.10
N GLY A 451 27.13 2.33 8.49
CA GLY A 451 26.45 3.08 9.54
C GLY A 451 27.38 3.65 10.61
N LYS A 452 26.80 4.17 11.70
CA LYS A 452 27.53 4.70 12.86
C LYS A 452 26.93 4.18 14.16
N ILE A 453 27.73 3.48 14.95
CA ILE A 453 27.35 2.97 16.26
C ILE A 453 28.11 3.74 17.33
N ASP A 454 27.43 4.66 18.01
CA ASP A 454 27.99 5.64 18.96
C ASP A 454 27.72 5.26 20.42
N GLU A 455 28.02 4.01 20.77
CA GLU A 455 27.97 3.47 22.12
C GLU A 455 29.31 2.92 22.56
N ASP A 456 29.61 2.97 23.87
CA ASP A 456 30.83 2.40 24.47
C ASP A 456 31.02 0.90 24.15
N ASN A 457 29.92 0.18 23.97
CA ASN A 457 29.89 -1.17 23.42
C ASN A 457 29.15 -1.12 22.08
N SER A 458 29.89 -1.06 20.98
CA SER A 458 29.27 -0.97 19.66
C SER A 458 28.61 -2.29 19.26
N LEU A 459 29.37 -3.38 19.30
CA LEU A 459 28.91 -4.71 18.91
C LEU A 459 29.27 -5.73 19.99
N TYR A 460 28.31 -6.58 20.34
CA TYR A 460 28.51 -7.63 21.32
C TYR A 460 27.94 -8.97 20.84
N PHE A 461 28.84 -9.91 20.54
CA PHE A 461 28.51 -11.25 20.08
C PHE A 461 28.63 -12.25 21.24
N GLU A 462 27.52 -12.89 21.60
CA GLU A 462 27.48 -13.89 22.66
C GLU A 462 26.64 -15.10 22.26
N ASN A 463 27.25 -16.24 21.96
CA ASN A 463 26.48 -17.46 21.71
C ASN A 463 26.18 -18.20 23.02
N ALA A 464 25.08 -17.84 23.71
CA ALA A 464 24.74 -18.41 25.01
C ALA A 464 24.25 -19.88 24.97
N ASN A 465 24.05 -20.43 23.78
CA ASN A 465 23.55 -21.79 23.52
C ASN A 465 24.50 -22.63 22.65
N ALA A 466 25.79 -22.27 22.58
CA ALA A 466 26.79 -22.97 21.78
C ALA A 466 26.87 -24.49 22.04
N GLU A 467 26.52 -24.94 23.25
CA GLU A 467 26.44 -26.37 23.60
C GLU A 467 25.38 -27.16 22.81
N ALA A 468 24.39 -26.47 22.25
CA ALA A 468 23.38 -27.03 21.36
C ALA A 468 23.86 -27.13 19.90
N GLY A 469 25.08 -26.65 19.60
CA GLY A 469 25.65 -26.64 18.25
C GLY A 469 25.24 -25.42 17.42
N THR A 470 24.67 -24.39 18.03
CA THR A 470 24.39 -23.11 17.37
C THR A 470 25.68 -22.38 17.01
N THR A 471 25.63 -21.61 15.92
CA THR A 471 26.69 -20.67 15.51
C THR A 471 26.17 -19.24 15.48
N ILE A 472 27.08 -18.28 15.57
CA ILE A 472 26.82 -16.89 15.18
C ILE A 472 27.71 -16.62 13.98
N ASP A 473 27.12 -16.25 12.85
CA ASP A 473 27.87 -15.90 11.63
C ASP A 473 27.72 -14.40 11.37
N ALA A 474 28.82 -13.64 11.45
CA ALA A 474 28.78 -12.19 11.34
C ALA A 474 29.76 -11.66 10.29
N VAL A 475 29.29 -10.74 9.44
CA VAL A 475 30.12 -10.04 8.46
C VAL A 475 29.94 -8.55 8.63
N ILE A 476 31.05 -7.83 8.86
CA ILE A 476 31.09 -6.37 8.98
C ILE A 476 31.81 -5.84 7.74
N LYS A 477 31.06 -5.23 6.83
CA LYS A 477 31.57 -4.76 5.53
C LYS A 477 32.07 -3.33 5.57
N ASP A 478 31.44 -2.47 6.36
CA ASP A 478 31.82 -1.07 6.55
C ASP A 478 31.13 -0.52 7.82
N GLY A 479 31.49 0.69 8.23
CA GLY A 479 30.84 1.44 9.30
C GLY A 479 31.82 2.18 10.19
N THR A 480 31.29 2.97 11.12
CA THR A 480 32.05 3.60 12.20
C THR A 480 31.55 3.12 13.55
N PHE A 481 32.43 2.46 14.30
CA PHE A 481 32.14 1.88 15.61
C PHE A 481 32.94 2.65 16.66
N GLU A 482 32.25 3.47 17.47
CA GLU A 482 32.91 4.35 18.43
C GLU A 482 33.39 3.61 19.68
N GLY A 483 32.73 2.51 20.04
CA GLY A 483 33.08 1.66 21.18
C GLY A 483 33.57 0.27 20.79
N ASN A 484 33.51 -0.64 21.75
CA ASN A 484 34.13 -1.96 21.62
C ASN A 484 33.32 -2.86 20.68
N VAL A 485 34.04 -3.70 19.93
CA VAL A 485 33.53 -4.86 19.21
C VAL A 485 34.05 -6.10 19.93
N THR A 486 33.16 -6.81 20.63
CA THR A 486 33.53 -7.91 21.52
C THR A 486 32.93 -9.22 21.08
N VAL A 487 33.78 -10.24 20.88
CA VAL A 487 33.38 -11.62 20.63
C VAL A 487 33.55 -12.43 21.92
N ALA A 488 32.45 -12.61 22.66
CA ALA A 488 32.45 -13.16 24.01
C ALA A 488 32.01 -14.64 24.13
N GLY A 489 31.27 -15.16 23.14
CA GLY A 489 30.70 -16.52 23.15
C GLY A 489 31.63 -17.60 22.59
N ASN A 490 31.16 -18.84 22.47
CA ASN A 490 31.82 -19.91 21.69
C ASN A 490 31.11 -20.10 20.36
N ASN A 491 31.80 -20.55 19.31
CA ASN A 491 31.21 -20.76 17.98
C ASN A 491 30.55 -19.48 17.44
N ALA A 492 31.26 -18.36 17.52
CA ALA A 492 30.94 -17.16 16.76
C ALA A 492 32.04 -16.95 15.71
N ASP A 493 31.66 -16.88 14.46
CA ASP A 493 32.55 -16.68 13.33
C ASP A 493 32.28 -15.25 12.81
N VAL A 494 33.23 -14.36 13.07
CA VAL A 494 33.11 -12.92 12.75
C VAL A 494 34.18 -12.54 11.73
N THR A 495 33.75 -11.97 10.62
CA THR A 495 34.63 -11.40 9.59
C THR A 495 34.45 -9.88 9.53
N ILE A 496 35.56 -9.15 9.56
CA ILE A 496 35.61 -7.71 9.29
C ILE A 496 36.27 -7.52 7.92
N GLU A 497 35.47 -7.12 6.93
CA GLU A 497 35.95 -6.84 5.59
C GLU A 497 36.50 -5.40 5.50
N ASP A 498 35.86 -4.40 6.13
CA ASP A 498 36.35 -3.01 6.25
C ASP A 498 35.64 -2.24 7.39
N GLY A 499 36.06 -1.00 7.65
CA GLY A 499 35.40 -0.05 8.53
C GLY A 499 36.36 0.72 9.45
N LYS A 500 35.79 1.54 10.33
CA LYS A 500 36.53 2.33 11.32
C LYS A 500 36.14 1.97 12.74
N PHE A 501 37.10 1.47 13.51
CA PHE A 501 36.93 0.94 14.86
C PHE A 501 37.71 1.79 15.86
N ASN A 502 36.99 2.66 16.59
CA ASN A 502 37.60 3.57 17.55
C ASN A 502 37.71 2.97 18.96
N GLY A 503 36.88 1.98 19.28
CA GLY A 503 37.02 1.16 20.49
C GLY A 503 37.83 -0.11 20.26
N LYS A 504 37.87 -0.96 21.29
CA LYS A 504 38.66 -2.19 21.26
C LYS A 504 37.94 -3.27 20.45
N VAL A 505 38.66 -3.88 19.50
CA VAL A 505 38.24 -5.11 18.80
C VAL A 505 38.94 -6.30 19.45
N GLU A 506 38.17 -7.24 20.02
CA GLU A 506 38.72 -8.40 20.72
C GLU A 506 37.84 -9.66 20.73
N VAL A 507 38.52 -10.81 20.83
CA VAL A 507 37.95 -12.09 21.25
C VAL A 507 38.30 -12.33 22.72
N THR A 508 37.31 -12.66 23.56
CA THR A 508 37.54 -12.84 25.00
C THR A 508 38.35 -14.11 25.33
N GLU A 509 39.15 -14.11 26.40
CA GLU A 509 40.11 -15.19 26.72
C GLU A 509 39.50 -16.60 26.86
N ASP A 510 38.23 -16.71 27.23
CA ASP A 510 37.52 -17.99 27.44
C ASP A 510 36.70 -18.43 26.20
N SER A 511 36.85 -17.72 25.08
CA SER A 511 36.11 -17.94 23.83
C SER A 511 36.84 -18.91 22.89
N ASN A 512 36.08 -19.82 22.27
CA ASN A 512 36.49 -20.62 21.11
C ASN A 512 35.73 -20.13 19.87
N SER A 513 35.90 -18.85 19.55
CA SER A 513 35.29 -18.16 18.43
C SER A 513 36.38 -17.60 17.53
N ASP A 514 36.08 -17.48 16.24
CA ASP A 514 37.02 -17.01 15.24
C ASP A 514 36.69 -15.56 14.86
N LEU A 515 37.72 -14.72 14.83
CA LEU A 515 37.65 -13.35 14.33
C LEU A 515 38.71 -13.19 13.24
N THR A 516 38.26 -12.83 12.04
CA THR A 516 39.10 -12.61 10.85
C THR A 516 38.95 -11.16 10.41
N ILE A 517 40.07 -10.49 10.11
CA ILE A 517 40.12 -9.10 9.68
C ILE A 517 40.88 -9.01 8.36
N GLU A 518 40.20 -8.52 7.33
CA GLU A 518 40.74 -8.32 5.99
C GLU A 518 41.23 -6.86 5.83
N ASN A 519 40.33 -5.88 5.99
CA ASN A 519 40.68 -4.46 5.95
C ASN A 519 40.14 -3.68 7.17
N GLY A 520 40.53 -2.41 7.25
CA GLY A 520 39.94 -1.43 8.16
C GLY A 520 40.94 -0.63 8.98
N LYS A 521 40.42 0.32 9.77
CA LYS A 521 41.19 1.20 10.64
C LYS A 521 40.83 1.00 12.11
N PHE A 522 41.83 0.69 12.93
CA PHE A 522 41.68 0.27 14.32
C PHE A 522 42.54 1.12 15.28
N THR A 523 42.04 1.37 16.49
CA THR A 523 42.83 2.06 17.54
C THR A 523 43.66 1.12 18.40
N ASN A 524 43.36 -0.19 18.39
CA ASN A 524 44.15 -1.23 19.05
C ASN A 524 44.88 -2.14 18.06
N ASP A 525 45.94 -2.81 18.55
CA ASP A 525 46.65 -3.84 17.79
C ASP A 525 45.69 -5.02 17.56
N VAL A 526 45.53 -5.41 16.30
CA VAL A 526 44.67 -6.51 15.83
C VAL A 526 45.45 -7.59 15.09
N SER A 527 46.78 -7.59 15.20
CA SER A 527 47.66 -8.52 14.46
C SER A 527 47.38 -10.01 14.68
N GLU A 528 46.70 -10.37 15.77
CA GLU A 528 46.32 -11.75 16.06
C GLU A 528 45.09 -12.24 15.29
N TYR A 529 44.33 -11.32 14.69
CA TYR A 529 43.06 -11.57 13.98
C TYR A 529 43.15 -11.35 12.47
N LEU A 530 44.31 -10.95 11.96
CA LEU A 530 44.47 -10.69 10.53
C LEU A 530 44.28 -11.96 9.71
N ASP A 531 43.60 -11.80 8.59
CA ASP A 531 43.57 -12.79 7.53
C ASP A 531 44.99 -13.10 7.02
N GLU A 532 45.19 -14.30 6.47
CA GLU A 532 46.51 -14.79 6.05
C GLU A 532 47.15 -13.94 4.94
N ASP A 533 46.33 -13.33 4.09
CA ASP A 533 46.77 -12.49 2.97
C ASP A 533 46.68 -10.98 3.32
N SER A 534 46.50 -10.63 4.60
CA SER A 534 46.37 -9.25 5.06
C SER A 534 47.59 -8.73 5.83
N HIS A 535 47.85 -7.43 5.68
CA HIS A 535 49.00 -6.71 6.24
C HIS A 535 48.54 -5.64 7.23
N LEU A 536 49.40 -5.35 8.22
CA LEU A 536 49.12 -4.32 9.22
C LEU A 536 50.20 -3.24 9.22
N VAL A 537 49.76 -2.00 9.03
CA VAL A 537 50.62 -0.82 9.14
C VAL A 537 50.13 0.12 10.23
N LYS A 538 51.01 1.03 10.66
CA LYS A 538 50.64 2.13 11.58
C LYS A 538 50.63 3.46 10.84
N ASP A 539 49.54 4.21 10.97
CA ASP A 539 49.45 5.57 10.45
C ASP A 539 50.18 6.60 11.33
N GLU A 540 50.24 7.87 10.88
CA GLU A 540 50.91 8.95 11.62
C GLU A 540 50.29 9.25 12.99
N ASP A 541 49.00 8.92 13.15
CA ASP A 541 48.25 9.10 14.40
C ASP A 541 48.40 7.90 15.34
N GLY A 542 49.10 6.84 14.90
CA GLY A 542 49.35 5.62 15.66
C GLY A 542 48.20 4.61 15.61
N ASN A 543 47.24 4.78 14.71
CA ASN A 543 46.20 3.78 14.44
C ASN A 543 46.78 2.64 13.61
N TYR A 544 46.18 1.46 13.76
CA TYR A 544 46.52 0.25 13.02
C TYR A 544 45.61 0.16 11.80
N ILE A 545 46.19 0.01 10.61
CA ILE A 545 45.44 -0.11 9.36
C ILE A 545 45.69 -1.52 8.83
N ALA A 546 44.63 -2.33 8.75
CA ALA A 546 44.63 -3.62 8.09
C ALA A 546 44.35 -3.39 6.60
N MET A 547 45.09 -4.08 5.74
CA MET A 547 44.97 -3.99 4.28
C MET A 547 45.14 -5.40 3.72
N ASP A 548 44.23 -5.83 2.86
CA ASP A 548 44.44 -6.99 2.02
C ASP A 548 45.66 -6.82 1.10
N GLU A 549 46.14 -7.91 0.50
CA GLU A 549 47.32 -7.92 -0.36
C GLU A 549 47.25 -6.88 -1.49
N GLU A 550 46.08 -6.71 -2.12
CA GLU A 550 45.90 -5.76 -3.22
C GLU A 550 46.03 -4.31 -2.74
N THR A 551 45.32 -3.96 -1.66
CA THR A 551 45.35 -2.63 -1.05
C THR A 551 46.74 -2.30 -0.50
N TYR A 552 47.45 -3.30 0.03
CA TYR A 552 48.79 -3.13 0.56
C TYR A 552 49.84 -2.86 -0.54
N GLU A 553 49.78 -3.56 -1.67
CA GLU A 553 50.68 -3.30 -2.80
C GLU A 553 50.48 -1.89 -3.37
N ASP A 554 49.22 -1.43 -3.48
CA ASP A 554 48.90 -0.06 -3.87
C ASP A 554 49.47 0.96 -2.86
N TYR A 555 49.30 0.71 -1.56
CA TYR A 555 49.89 1.53 -0.49
C TYR A 555 51.42 1.61 -0.60
N LEU A 556 52.09 0.51 -0.93
CA LEU A 556 53.55 0.50 -1.12
C LEU A 556 53.97 1.32 -2.33
N ASP A 557 53.22 1.28 -3.43
CA ASP A 557 53.53 2.03 -4.64
C ASP A 557 53.35 3.54 -4.45
N ASP A 558 52.30 3.97 -3.76
CA ASP A 558 52.08 5.37 -3.42
C ASP A 558 53.17 5.93 -2.50
N ASN A 559 53.65 5.11 -1.54
CA ASN A 559 54.71 5.49 -0.61
C ASN A 559 56.13 5.36 -1.20
N LYS A 560 56.34 4.58 -2.28
CA LYS A 560 57.60 4.61 -3.05
C LYS A 560 57.83 5.96 -3.75
N SER A 561 56.77 6.72 -4.02
CA SER A 561 56.83 8.03 -4.70
C SER A 561 57.22 9.20 -3.78
N HIS A 562 56.97 9.10 -2.47
CA HIS A 562 57.23 10.16 -1.50
C HIS A 562 58.18 9.66 -0.40
N GLY A 563 59.46 10.05 -0.47
CA GLY A 563 60.43 9.75 0.58
C GLY A 563 60.01 10.33 1.94
N SER A 564 59.34 9.54 2.75
CA SER A 564 58.89 9.83 4.12
C SER A 564 58.99 8.57 4.97
N SER A 565 59.42 8.73 6.21
CA SER A 565 59.75 7.64 7.15
C SER A 565 58.51 7.12 7.87
N PHE A 566 58.05 5.92 7.51
CA PHE A 566 57.18 5.09 8.37
C PHE A 566 58.01 3.93 8.93
N GLU A 567 57.88 3.66 10.23
CA GLU A 567 58.50 2.49 10.88
C GLU A 567 57.65 1.24 10.57
N LEU A 568 58.14 0.43 9.64
CA LEU A 568 57.64 -0.91 9.33
C LEU A 568 58.01 -1.87 10.49
N GLU A 569 57.02 -2.30 11.29
CA GLU A 569 57.15 -3.51 12.11
C GLU A 569 56.52 -4.69 11.36
N GLU A 570 57.26 -5.26 10.40
CA GLU A 570 56.95 -6.60 9.87
C GLU A 570 57.15 -7.61 11.01
N LYS A 571 56.07 -8.10 11.62
CA LYS A 571 56.11 -9.29 12.46
C LYS A 571 55.75 -10.50 11.62
N GLU A 572 56.77 -11.21 11.15
CA GLU A 572 56.63 -12.56 10.61
C GLU A 572 55.88 -13.45 11.63
N ASN A 573 54.71 -13.92 11.20
CA ASN A 573 53.82 -14.79 11.95
C ASN A 573 54.53 -16.13 12.23
N ASN A 574 55.03 -16.35 13.45
CA ASN A 574 55.67 -17.60 13.85
C ASN A 574 54.60 -18.60 14.34
N ARG A 575 53.93 -19.29 13.42
CA ARG A 575 53.30 -20.59 13.71
C ARG A 575 54.12 -21.70 13.08
N LYS A 576 54.49 -22.67 13.92
CA LYS A 576 55.23 -23.88 13.53
C LYS A 576 54.21 -24.91 13.09
N ASP A 577 54.19 -25.23 11.81
CA ASP A 577 53.57 -26.45 11.32
C ASP A 577 54.63 -27.37 10.73
N ASP A 578 54.76 -28.53 11.38
CA ASP A 578 55.45 -29.70 10.89
C ASP A 578 54.61 -30.36 9.78
N ASP A 579 55.31 -31.00 8.85
CA ASP A 579 54.83 -31.95 7.83
C ASP A 579 54.29 -31.38 6.50
N ASP A 580 55.25 -30.92 5.71
CA ASP A 580 55.22 -30.87 4.25
C ASP A 580 55.16 -32.29 3.64
N LYS A 581 54.17 -32.53 2.77
CA LYS A 581 54.24 -33.54 1.69
C LYS A 581 53.15 -33.39 0.63
N ASP A 582 53.61 -32.85 -0.50
CA ASP A 582 53.24 -33.18 -1.87
C ASP A 582 51.76 -33.12 -2.25
N LYS A 583 51.41 -32.11 -3.05
CA LYS A 583 50.79 -32.26 -4.38
C LYS A 583 50.79 -30.93 -5.15
N GLU A 584 51.75 -30.78 -6.04
CA GLU A 584 51.59 -29.92 -7.22
C GLU A 584 50.52 -30.56 -8.13
N GLU A 585 49.41 -29.85 -8.38
CA GLU A 585 48.58 -30.06 -9.56
C GLU A 585 48.43 -28.73 -10.31
N ASP A 586 48.62 -28.82 -11.63
CA ASP A 586 48.77 -27.74 -12.60
C ASP A 586 47.64 -26.67 -12.56
N LYS A 587 47.98 -25.40 -12.26
CA LYS A 587 47.11 -24.25 -12.58
C LYS A 587 47.16 -23.97 -14.09
N LYS A 588 45.99 -24.12 -14.72
CA LYS A 588 45.64 -23.67 -16.07
C LYS A 588 45.66 -22.13 -16.12
N PRO A 589 45.98 -21.48 -17.27
CA PRO A 589 46.04 -20.02 -17.33
C PRO A 589 44.66 -19.40 -17.09
N GLU A 590 44.55 -18.49 -16.12
CA GLU A 590 43.37 -17.63 -15.94
C GLU A 590 43.32 -16.61 -17.09
N GLU A 591 42.13 -16.52 -17.69
CA GLU A 591 41.78 -15.48 -18.68
C GLU A 591 41.67 -14.12 -17.96
N PRO A 592 41.96 -13.00 -18.64
CA PRO A 592 41.87 -11.68 -18.02
C PRO A 592 40.46 -11.43 -17.50
N GLU A 593 40.35 -11.03 -16.23
CA GLU A 593 39.08 -10.57 -15.66
C GLU A 593 38.62 -9.32 -16.41
N GLU A 594 37.34 -9.27 -16.78
CA GLU A 594 36.74 -8.06 -17.33
C GLU A 594 36.74 -6.98 -16.24
N GLU A 595 37.21 -5.77 -16.57
CA GLU A 595 37.07 -4.60 -15.70
C GLU A 595 35.77 -3.84 -16.06
N SER A 596 35.09 -3.29 -15.05
CA SER A 596 33.90 -2.47 -15.25
C SER A 596 34.24 -1.20 -16.02
N ILE A 597 33.35 -0.79 -16.94
CA ILE A 597 33.50 0.48 -17.67
C ILE A 597 33.16 1.71 -16.80
N PHE A 598 32.59 1.51 -15.61
CA PHE A 598 32.27 2.55 -14.64
C PHE A 598 32.89 2.20 -13.27
N SER A 599 33.62 3.14 -12.68
CA SER A 599 34.29 2.94 -11.38
C SER A 599 33.32 2.80 -10.21
N ASP A 600 32.06 3.22 -10.38
CA ASP A 600 31.01 3.22 -9.37
C ASP A 600 29.87 2.23 -9.66
N VAL A 601 30.11 1.28 -10.57
CA VAL A 601 29.19 0.18 -10.87
C VAL A 601 30.00 -1.10 -10.98
N ALA A 602 29.89 -1.98 -10.00
CA ALA A 602 30.56 -3.28 -10.03
C ALA A 602 29.96 -4.19 -11.12
N ILE A 603 30.76 -5.11 -11.68
CA ILE A 603 30.29 -6.04 -12.73
C ILE A 603 29.15 -6.94 -12.23
N ASN A 604 29.15 -7.24 -10.93
CA ASN A 604 28.11 -8.03 -10.27
C ASN A 604 26.91 -7.18 -9.80
N ASP A 605 26.88 -5.86 -10.04
CA ASP A 605 25.70 -5.03 -9.79
C ASP A 605 24.52 -5.59 -10.60
N PRO A 606 23.33 -5.81 -10.00
CA PRO A 606 22.18 -6.39 -10.69
C PRO A 606 21.70 -5.56 -11.91
N ASN A 607 22.05 -4.27 -11.97
CA ASN A 607 21.77 -3.38 -13.08
C ASN A 607 22.98 -3.17 -14.02
N TYR A 608 24.14 -3.79 -13.77
CA TYR A 608 25.37 -3.60 -14.55
C TYR A 608 25.11 -3.74 -16.05
N ASP A 609 24.55 -4.87 -16.49
CA ASP A 609 24.24 -5.13 -17.90
C ASP A 609 23.31 -4.07 -18.51
N ALA A 610 22.30 -3.63 -17.76
CA ALA A 610 21.37 -2.60 -18.20
C ALA A 610 22.09 -1.25 -18.34
N ILE A 611 22.91 -0.88 -17.36
CA ILE A 611 23.70 0.36 -17.33
C ILE A 611 24.67 0.41 -18.50
N VAL A 612 25.44 -0.67 -18.73
CA VAL A 612 26.34 -0.80 -19.88
C VAL A 612 25.56 -0.65 -21.19
N LYS A 613 24.43 -1.35 -21.33
CA LYS A 613 23.62 -1.31 -22.55
C LYS A 613 23.09 0.10 -22.86
N VAL A 614 22.52 0.80 -21.88
CA VAL A 614 21.97 2.14 -22.11
C VAL A 614 23.07 3.17 -22.40
N PHE A 615 24.27 2.97 -21.84
CA PHE A 615 25.45 3.77 -22.15
C PHE A 615 25.96 3.52 -23.56
N GLU A 616 26.15 2.26 -23.96
CA GLU A 616 26.61 1.89 -25.31
C GLU A 616 25.63 2.36 -26.41
N LYS A 617 24.33 2.35 -26.12
CA LYS A 617 23.29 2.88 -27.02
C LYS A 617 23.27 4.42 -27.07
N GLY A 618 23.98 5.08 -26.17
CA GLY A 618 23.99 6.54 -26.03
C GLY A 618 22.64 7.10 -25.58
N TRP A 619 21.83 6.30 -24.89
CA TRP A 619 20.55 6.74 -24.32
C TRP A 619 20.77 7.48 -23.01
N MET A 620 21.66 6.96 -22.17
CA MET A 620 22.15 7.60 -20.97
C MET A 620 23.66 7.83 -21.08
N VAL A 621 24.15 8.85 -20.37
CA VAL A 621 25.58 9.14 -20.23
C VAL A 621 25.92 9.21 -18.75
N GLY A 622 27.18 8.93 -18.40
CA GLY A 622 27.69 9.12 -17.04
C GLY A 622 27.61 10.58 -16.59
N VAL A 623 27.71 10.80 -15.28
CA VAL A 623 27.72 12.15 -14.69
C VAL A 623 29.10 12.81 -14.76
N SER A 624 30.16 12.01 -14.90
CA SER A 624 31.53 12.42 -15.20
C SER A 624 32.30 11.27 -15.88
N ASP A 625 33.56 11.51 -16.24
CA ASP A 625 34.42 10.49 -16.83
C ASP A 625 34.53 9.29 -15.88
N GLY A 626 34.11 8.10 -16.33
CA GLY A 626 34.16 6.85 -15.57
C GLY A 626 33.07 6.68 -14.50
N VAL A 627 32.14 7.62 -14.31
CA VAL A 627 31.14 7.56 -13.21
C VAL A 627 29.72 7.60 -13.75
N PHE A 628 28.92 6.58 -13.44
CA PHE A 628 27.52 6.49 -13.85
C PHE A 628 26.54 7.12 -12.85
N ALA A 629 26.84 7.07 -11.56
CA ALA A 629 26.01 7.41 -10.40
C ALA A 629 24.68 6.64 -10.36
N PRO A 630 24.69 5.30 -10.17
CA PRO A 630 23.50 4.45 -10.26
C PRO A 630 22.37 4.86 -9.29
N ASN A 631 22.73 5.29 -8.07
CA ASN A 631 21.78 5.71 -7.03
C ASN A 631 21.36 7.19 -7.13
N GLY A 632 21.95 7.95 -8.06
CA GLY A 632 21.57 9.34 -8.28
C GLY A 632 20.13 9.47 -8.81
N THR A 633 19.36 10.42 -8.28
CA THR A 633 17.99 10.69 -8.73
C THR A 633 17.96 11.48 -10.04
N LEU A 634 16.96 11.21 -10.89
CA LEU A 634 16.76 11.94 -12.15
C LEU A 634 15.94 13.21 -11.95
N THR A 635 16.33 14.26 -12.66
CA THR A 635 15.46 15.41 -12.88
C THR A 635 14.52 15.19 -14.06
N ARG A 636 13.42 15.94 -14.12
CA ARG A 636 12.47 15.93 -15.25
C ARG A 636 13.13 16.26 -16.59
N GLY A 637 14.11 17.18 -16.60
CA GLY A 637 14.92 17.50 -17.79
C GLY A 637 15.82 16.35 -18.24
N MET A 638 16.40 15.59 -17.30
CA MET A 638 17.14 14.37 -17.59
C MET A 638 16.23 13.29 -18.18
N ALA A 639 15.07 13.05 -17.58
CA ALA A 639 14.11 12.06 -18.06
C ALA A 639 13.67 12.32 -19.52
N ALA A 640 13.29 13.56 -19.83
CA ALA A 640 12.93 13.95 -21.20
C ALA A 640 14.09 13.71 -22.19
N THR A 641 15.32 14.03 -21.78
CA THR A 641 16.52 13.85 -22.62
C THR A 641 16.81 12.36 -22.89
N ILE A 642 16.65 11.49 -21.90
CA ILE A 642 16.85 10.05 -22.04
C ILE A 642 15.86 9.46 -23.05
N LEU A 643 14.57 9.77 -22.91
CA LEU A 643 13.55 9.30 -23.85
C LEU A 643 13.77 9.87 -25.26
N TRP A 644 14.18 11.13 -25.37
CA TRP A 644 14.54 11.75 -26.65
C TRP A 644 15.74 11.07 -27.31
N ASN A 645 16.78 10.73 -26.53
CA ASN A 645 17.93 9.97 -27.01
C ASN A 645 17.51 8.57 -27.50
N LYS A 646 16.67 7.88 -26.74
CA LYS A 646 16.12 6.56 -27.09
C LYS A 646 15.29 6.60 -28.37
N ALA A 647 14.51 7.66 -28.57
CA ALA A 647 13.73 7.90 -29.79
C ALA A 647 14.58 8.30 -31.02
N GLY A 648 15.90 8.43 -30.88
CA GLY A 648 16.80 8.80 -31.98
C GLY A 648 16.96 10.30 -32.20
N LYS A 649 16.72 11.11 -31.16
CA LYS A 649 16.88 12.57 -31.13
C LYS A 649 16.10 13.31 -32.23
N PRO A 650 14.79 13.04 -32.40
CA PRO A 650 13.97 13.75 -33.39
C PRO A 650 13.96 15.27 -33.15
N GLU A 651 14.13 16.05 -34.21
CA GLU A 651 14.13 17.52 -34.09
C GLU A 651 12.70 18.04 -33.87
N PRO A 652 12.42 18.79 -32.78
CA PRO A 652 11.10 19.36 -32.54
C PRO A 652 10.77 20.45 -33.56
N VAL A 653 9.49 20.65 -33.84
CA VAL A 653 9.03 21.66 -34.82
C VAL A 653 9.05 23.06 -34.19
N ASN A 654 8.68 23.17 -32.93
CA ASN A 654 8.60 24.41 -32.16
C ASN A 654 9.35 24.29 -30.83
N ALA A 655 9.61 25.42 -30.18
CA ALA A 655 10.05 25.42 -28.80
C ALA A 655 8.89 25.02 -27.86
N ALA A 656 9.23 24.44 -26.71
CA ALA A 656 8.25 24.23 -25.64
C ALA A 656 7.71 25.58 -25.14
N PRO A 657 6.45 25.65 -24.68
CA PRO A 657 5.85 26.91 -24.23
C PRO A 657 6.34 27.38 -22.84
N PHE A 658 7.20 26.61 -22.17
CA PHE A 658 7.60 26.84 -20.79
C PHE A 658 8.71 27.90 -20.66
N LEU A 659 8.51 28.88 -19.77
CA LEU A 659 9.40 30.01 -19.52
C LEU A 659 10.67 29.61 -18.75
N ASP A 660 10.61 28.55 -17.96
CA ASP A 660 11.74 27.97 -17.22
C ASP A 660 12.59 27.00 -18.06
N VAL A 661 12.25 26.83 -19.34
CA VAL A 661 13.04 26.08 -20.32
C VAL A 661 13.65 27.06 -21.32
N THR A 662 14.85 27.56 -21.02
CA THR A 662 15.54 28.47 -21.93
C THR A 662 15.99 27.75 -23.21
N ALA A 663 15.96 28.43 -24.35
CA ALA A 663 16.24 27.83 -25.66
C ALA A 663 17.67 27.26 -25.81
N ASP A 664 18.60 27.68 -24.95
CA ASP A 664 19.99 27.24 -24.89
C ASP A 664 20.26 26.16 -23.83
N ALA A 665 19.27 25.76 -23.03
CA ALA A 665 19.40 24.68 -22.07
C ALA A 665 19.65 23.34 -22.79
N TRP A 666 20.51 22.49 -22.22
CA TRP A 666 20.92 21.23 -22.84
C TRP A 666 19.75 20.24 -23.05
N TYR A 667 18.68 20.34 -22.26
CA TYR A 667 17.45 19.56 -22.38
C TYR A 667 16.35 20.24 -23.22
N ALA A 668 16.53 21.47 -23.69
CA ALA A 668 15.44 22.27 -24.27
C ALA A 668 14.76 21.59 -25.47
N LYS A 669 15.56 20.99 -26.37
CA LYS A 669 15.03 20.26 -27.52
C LYS A 669 14.27 18.99 -27.13
N ALA A 670 14.76 18.29 -26.10
CA ALA A 670 14.13 17.07 -25.62
C ALA A 670 12.77 17.38 -24.99
N VAL A 671 12.68 18.43 -24.17
CA VAL A 671 11.42 18.88 -23.57
C VAL A 671 10.44 19.35 -24.64
N ALA A 672 10.91 20.11 -25.64
CA ALA A 672 10.07 20.55 -26.75
C ALA A 672 9.49 19.37 -27.55
N TRP A 673 10.33 18.38 -27.89
CA TRP A 673 9.85 17.17 -28.56
C TRP A 673 8.86 16.39 -27.70
N ALA A 674 9.19 16.17 -26.42
CA ALA A 674 8.34 15.41 -25.51
C ALA A 674 6.96 16.08 -25.32
N TYR A 675 6.93 17.41 -25.27
CA TYR A 675 5.68 18.18 -25.23
C TYR A 675 4.87 18.03 -26.53
N GLU A 676 5.52 18.14 -27.71
CA GLU A 676 4.85 17.96 -29.01
C GLU A 676 4.24 16.55 -29.18
N GLN A 677 4.85 15.53 -28.57
CA GLN A 677 4.34 14.16 -28.57
C GLN A 677 3.32 13.88 -27.46
N GLY A 678 3.03 14.84 -26.57
CA GLY A 678 2.15 14.64 -25.41
C GLY A 678 2.73 13.74 -24.32
N ILE A 679 4.04 13.47 -24.35
CA ILE A 679 4.76 12.65 -23.37
C ILE A 679 4.84 13.38 -22.03
N VAL A 680 5.11 14.69 -22.06
CA VAL A 680 5.17 15.54 -20.87
C VAL A 680 4.18 16.69 -20.93
N LEU A 681 3.75 17.13 -19.75
CA LEU A 681 3.03 18.39 -19.51
C LEU A 681 3.81 19.22 -18.48
N GLY A 682 3.61 20.53 -18.51
CA GLY A 682 4.07 21.41 -17.44
C GLY A 682 3.15 21.34 -16.23
N TYR A 683 3.59 21.88 -15.10
CA TYR A 683 2.72 22.07 -13.94
C TYR A 683 1.60 23.07 -14.25
N ASP A 684 1.89 24.03 -15.13
CA ASP A 684 0.94 24.96 -15.69
C ASP A 684 1.29 25.28 -17.16
N ALA A 685 0.65 26.31 -17.72
CA ALA A 685 0.84 26.71 -19.11
C ALA A 685 2.26 27.25 -19.43
N GLU A 686 3.02 27.68 -18.42
CA GLU A 686 4.28 28.40 -18.55
C GLU A 686 5.45 27.75 -17.76
N THR A 687 5.21 26.75 -16.90
CA THR A 687 6.25 26.16 -16.02
C THR A 687 6.39 24.65 -16.21
N PHE A 688 7.62 24.18 -16.47
CA PHE A 688 7.92 22.75 -16.63
C PHE A 688 8.54 22.08 -15.40
N GLY A 689 9.37 22.79 -14.62
CA GLY A 689 10.16 22.26 -13.52
C GLY A 689 11.33 21.36 -13.98
N PRO A 690 12.23 21.78 -14.89
CA PRO A 690 13.24 20.89 -15.47
C PRO A 690 14.26 20.32 -14.45
N ASN A 691 14.44 20.98 -13.31
CA ASN A 691 15.38 20.57 -12.26
C ASN A 691 14.73 19.79 -11.12
N ASP A 692 13.40 19.66 -11.12
CA ASP A 692 12.71 18.88 -10.09
C ASP A 692 12.93 17.39 -10.36
N PHE A 693 12.97 16.60 -9.30
CA PHE A 693 13.10 15.16 -9.43
C PHE A 693 11.84 14.57 -10.06
N VAL A 694 12.05 13.52 -10.87
CA VAL A 694 10.97 12.74 -11.45
C VAL A 694 10.75 11.49 -10.61
N THR A 695 9.51 11.14 -10.33
CA THR A 695 9.18 9.89 -9.64
C THR A 695 9.25 8.68 -10.57
N THR A 696 9.37 7.47 -10.03
CA THR A 696 9.34 6.21 -10.80
C THR A 696 8.04 6.10 -11.60
N GLU A 697 6.92 6.49 -11.02
CA GLU A 697 5.62 6.52 -11.70
C GLU A 697 5.58 7.55 -12.83
N GLN A 698 5.99 8.81 -12.57
CA GLN A 698 6.04 9.84 -13.61
C GLN A 698 6.93 9.41 -14.78
N PHE A 699 8.08 8.80 -14.49
CA PHE A 699 8.95 8.27 -15.54
C PHE A 699 8.29 7.12 -16.31
N THR A 700 7.57 6.22 -15.63
CA THR A 700 6.83 5.11 -16.28
C THR A 700 5.75 5.62 -17.22
N ILE A 701 4.96 6.61 -16.78
CA ILE A 701 3.95 7.27 -17.62
C ILE A 701 4.61 7.94 -18.84
N MET A 702 5.74 8.63 -18.65
CA MET A 702 6.49 9.23 -19.75
C MET A 702 7.01 8.15 -20.73
N LEU A 703 7.54 7.04 -20.23
CA LEU A 703 8.05 5.93 -21.04
C LEU A 703 6.92 5.29 -21.86
N ASP A 704 5.79 4.95 -21.23
CA ASP A 704 4.65 4.34 -21.91
C ASP A 704 4.07 5.25 -22.99
N LYS A 705 3.92 6.55 -22.70
CA LYS A 705 3.52 7.54 -23.73
C LYS A 705 4.53 7.61 -24.87
N SER A 706 5.83 7.57 -24.57
CA SER A 706 6.88 7.60 -25.61
C SER A 706 6.89 6.37 -26.51
N GLU A 707 6.41 5.23 -25.98
CA GLU A 707 6.25 3.97 -26.71
C GLU A 707 4.87 3.82 -27.36
N GLY A 708 3.99 4.83 -27.23
CA GLY A 708 2.64 4.83 -27.78
C GLY A 708 1.65 3.92 -27.05
N LYS A 709 1.95 3.57 -25.79
CA LYS A 709 1.04 2.82 -24.91
C LYS A 709 0.11 3.77 -24.17
N THR A 710 -1.04 3.25 -23.73
CA THR A 710 -1.94 3.95 -22.82
C THR A 710 -1.36 3.85 -21.40
N PRO A 711 -0.92 4.95 -20.79
CA PRO A 711 -0.40 4.92 -19.42
C PRO A 711 -1.55 4.71 -18.41
N ALA A 712 -1.24 4.13 -17.26
CA ALA A 712 -2.13 4.18 -16.10
C ALA A 712 -2.38 5.64 -15.68
N PRO A 713 -3.51 5.93 -15.02
CA PRO A 713 -3.72 7.22 -14.36
C PRO A 713 -2.57 7.51 -13.38
N TYR A 714 -2.18 8.79 -13.29
CA TYR A 714 -1.20 9.22 -12.29
C TYR A 714 -1.87 9.23 -10.92
N ALA A 715 -1.38 8.39 -10.01
CA ALA A 715 -1.82 8.27 -8.62
C ALA A 715 -1.00 9.16 -7.67
N GLY A 716 0.30 9.40 -7.96
CA GLY A 716 1.18 10.13 -7.04
C GLY A 716 1.89 9.22 -6.04
N GLY A 717 2.64 9.80 -5.10
CA GLY A 717 3.26 9.05 -3.98
C GLY A 717 4.53 8.24 -4.29
N ALA A 718 4.85 7.96 -5.56
CA ALA A 718 6.00 7.13 -5.91
C ALA A 718 7.38 7.79 -5.60
N PRO A 719 8.41 7.00 -5.22
CA PRO A 719 9.74 7.53 -4.92
C PRO A 719 10.42 8.13 -6.16
N ASN A 720 11.44 8.97 -5.95
CA ASN A 720 12.24 9.54 -7.03
C ASN A 720 12.97 8.45 -7.82
N ALA A 721 12.90 8.52 -9.15
CA ALA A 721 13.54 7.54 -10.03
C ALA A 721 15.07 7.67 -9.98
N THR A 722 15.76 6.58 -9.62
CA THR A 722 17.23 6.49 -9.67
C THR A 722 17.71 6.17 -11.08
N ARG A 723 18.98 6.47 -11.37
CA ARG A 723 19.59 6.24 -12.68
C ARG A 723 19.72 4.76 -13.04
N ALA A 724 20.03 3.89 -12.08
CA ALA A 724 20.05 2.44 -12.28
C ALA A 724 18.65 1.89 -12.56
N TRP A 725 17.63 2.33 -11.81
CA TRP A 725 16.25 1.92 -12.06
C TRP A 725 15.77 2.35 -13.45
N VAL A 726 16.06 3.60 -13.86
CA VAL A 726 15.73 4.05 -15.22
C VAL A 726 16.47 3.24 -16.28
N ALA A 727 17.76 2.94 -16.07
CA ALA A 727 18.54 2.11 -16.96
C ALA A 727 17.89 0.73 -17.15
N SER A 728 17.46 0.07 -16.07
CA SER A 728 16.82 -1.25 -16.14
C SER A 728 15.46 -1.22 -16.84
N LYS A 729 14.69 -0.13 -16.73
CA LYS A 729 13.40 0.00 -17.44
C LYS A 729 13.53 0.23 -18.94
N ILE A 730 14.56 0.97 -19.37
CA ILE A 730 14.69 1.34 -20.79
C ILE A 730 15.60 0.40 -21.58
N ALA A 731 16.38 -0.46 -20.91
CA ALA A 731 17.41 -1.31 -21.50
C ALA A 731 16.94 -2.19 -22.67
#